data_AF-X0JTH7-F1
#
_entry.id   AF-X0JTH7-F1
#
_cell.length_a   1.000
_cell.length_b   1.000
_cell.length_c   1.000
_cell.angle_alpha   90.00
_cell.angle_beta   90.00
_cell.angle_gamma   90.00
#
_symmetry.space_group_name_H-M   'P 1'
#
loop_
_entity.id
_entity.type
_entity.pdbx_description
1 polymer ?
#
loop_
_entity_poly.entity_id
_entity_poly.type
_entity_poly.pdbx_seq_one_letter_code
_entity_poly.pdbx_strand_id
1 'polypeptide(L)'
;MKTRTILPVWLLWLTQGQVLALPQGQDDSADSWDDSNEEFKRDIETSAFQYLTTYDKEDIIPVTESVKVSTSKVGTTATAQVLPTLSDVEPHTEGFVVTDLYNPLLTEPAVLSTSIPSPTSLLKPLTSTTNNAVPSGLSKMAAAPNIFANPIDTSAPPSMFERKTTHPVAKTPMVTQNGPIGTNKFYSNFYLGDQKNPVYTYPYSLTWAGGTGPAASWGMSISHIEASQRTYGDVQSNGAVEFYVNPVGIQSMIISAKELGKDTVLTMDSIGPHYAKAYLKKDSKSAATITFPLYQGSVFTTAYFSGGTPWIQTGVYFRTMTQVTKDPKSNVRKYNFVLEDGTTWRLYAYKTKGDPLTLKVTNNGLASSAKPFYGFIQIAKDPKVGQSEAVLDNGCGIYATGMTVSGNTVGKQGTYSFTWTKAGHATGKLWVFALPHHVSSFDATTKKEMRTYSLQTPTKGIATAVGGTTWTMVESALPVDMGFAPWDPAKGSRGLTANAKKIIAPIAKSEVSQDMDAQANTDSMYFSGKALAKFGSIIYVINNMLGDKALAQAGLLKLQQAFARFGSNKQSYPLVYESVWGGVVSSASYKTGQAGSDFGNTYYNDHHFHYGYHVLAAAYIGSMDSKWLAANKAYVNSLVRDYANPSSSDKYFPMWRSFDWYHGHSWAHGLTPMWDGKDQESSSEDMMSVYALKMWGTVIKDTNMVARANLQLAVMSRAMQDYYYYTTSNTVQPKNFIGNKVAGILFENKVHHTTWFSAAIEAVQGIHMIPILPVSNFARTATFVQQEWDTYFSKGRVDKFNNLWKGIIYGNYATVQPKTAWTFFNQSKFDPNWIDGGASRTWYMAYAAALGQI
;
A
#
# COMPACT_ATOMS: atom_id res chain seq x y z
N MET A 1 11.12 25.78 -6.34
CA MET A 1 10.71 25.35 -4.99
C MET A 1 9.40 26.06 -4.67
N LYS A 2 8.24 25.40 -4.80
CA LYS A 2 7.04 25.88 -4.12
C LYS A 2 7.26 25.57 -2.63
N THR A 3 7.17 26.58 -1.79
CA THR A 3 7.24 26.47 -0.33
C THR A 3 6.24 25.42 0.14
N ARG A 4 6.69 24.41 0.90
CA ARG A 4 5.83 23.42 1.57
C ARG A 4 4.81 24.17 2.43
N THR A 5 3.52 23.91 2.27
CA THR A 5 2.53 24.38 3.23
C THR A 5 2.39 23.30 4.30
N ILE A 6 3.27 23.31 5.30
CA ILE A 6 3.06 22.56 6.53
C ILE A 6 2.13 23.41 7.37
N LEU A 7 0.88 23.00 7.49
CA LEU A 7 -0.09 23.70 8.33
C LEU A 7 -0.16 23.01 9.69
N PRO A 8 0.10 23.72 10.80
CA PRO A 8 -0.31 23.23 12.11
C PRO A 8 -1.84 23.20 12.17
N VAL A 9 -2.41 22.19 12.83
CA VAL A 9 -3.85 21.90 12.79
C VAL A 9 -4.67 23.10 13.29
N TRP A 10 -4.26 23.78 14.37
CA TRP A 10 -4.94 24.96 14.90
C TRP A 10 -5.17 26.12 13.89
N LEU A 11 -4.35 26.26 12.85
CA LEU A 11 -4.55 27.31 11.83
C LEU A 11 -5.76 27.06 10.93
N LEU A 12 -6.15 25.79 10.73
CA LEU A 12 -7.33 25.42 9.93
C LEU A 12 -8.64 25.66 10.68
N TRP A 13 -8.59 25.74 12.01
CA TRP A 13 -9.77 25.92 12.86
C TRP A 13 -10.22 27.38 12.92
N LEU A 14 -9.33 28.34 12.62
CA LEU A 14 -9.66 29.77 12.57
C LEU A 14 -10.53 30.16 11.36
N THR A 15 -10.68 29.31 10.35
CA THR A 15 -11.51 29.56 9.16
C THR A 15 -12.85 28.83 9.16
N GLN A 16 -13.12 27.98 10.17
CA GLN A 16 -14.37 27.23 10.27
C GLN A 16 -14.99 27.44 11.65
N GLY A 17 -15.86 28.44 11.76
CA GLY A 17 -16.68 28.65 12.95
C GLY A 17 -17.65 27.50 13.15
N GLN A 18 -17.29 26.50 13.95
CA GLN A 18 -18.22 25.52 14.52
C GLN A 18 -17.96 25.32 16.00
N VAL A 19 -19.03 25.52 16.78
CA VAL A 19 -19.09 25.34 18.23
C VAL A 19 -18.97 23.85 18.53
N LEU A 20 -17.87 23.45 19.18
CA LEU A 20 -17.71 22.11 19.74
C LEU A 20 -18.60 21.95 20.98
N ALA A 21 -19.58 21.04 20.89
CA ALA A 21 -20.24 20.48 22.07
C ALA A 21 -19.49 19.21 22.48
N LEU A 22 -18.86 19.23 23.65
CA LEU A 22 -18.24 18.07 24.28
C LEU A 22 -19.33 17.04 24.67
N PRO A 23 -19.18 15.74 24.37
CA PRO A 23 -20.11 14.73 24.86
C PRO A 23 -19.86 14.49 26.36
N GLN A 24 -20.88 14.70 27.19
CA GLN A 24 -20.90 14.20 28.56
C GLN A 24 -21.01 12.67 28.53
N GLY A 25 -19.92 11.98 28.87
CA GLY A 25 -19.94 10.56 29.19
C GLY A 25 -20.36 10.38 30.65
N GLN A 26 -21.53 9.79 30.87
CA GLN A 26 -21.91 9.22 32.17
C GLN A 26 -21.18 7.89 32.36
N ASP A 27 -20.30 7.81 33.35
CA ASP A 27 -19.89 6.54 33.96
C ASP A 27 -19.77 6.75 35.48
N ASP A 28 -20.82 6.32 36.20
CA ASP A 28 -20.85 6.25 37.66
C ASP A 28 -20.19 4.93 38.11
N SER A 29 -18.87 4.92 38.21
CA SER A 29 -18.15 4.06 39.15
C SER A 29 -17.04 4.86 39.82
N ALA A 30 -17.45 5.63 40.83
CA ALA A 30 -16.57 6.46 41.64
C ALA A 30 -15.66 5.60 42.52
N ASP A 31 -14.44 5.33 42.04
CA ASP A 31 -13.28 5.36 42.92
C ASP A 31 -13.02 6.84 43.21
N SER A 32 -13.36 7.30 44.42
CA SER A 32 -13.13 8.68 44.84
C SER A 32 -11.63 8.91 45.04
N TRP A 33 -11.03 9.71 44.17
CA TRP A 33 -9.66 10.21 44.28
C TRP A 33 -9.71 11.62 44.85
N ASP A 34 -8.94 11.85 45.92
CA ASP A 34 -8.74 13.18 46.51
C ASP A 34 -7.71 13.93 45.65
N ASP A 35 -8.20 14.70 44.66
CA ASP A 35 -7.40 15.52 43.76
C ASP A 35 -6.84 16.75 44.49
N SER A 36 -5.68 16.59 45.10
CA SER A 36 -4.82 17.73 45.47
C SER A 36 -4.00 18.16 44.24
N ASN A 37 -4.66 18.79 43.26
CA ASN A 37 -3.97 19.34 42.09
C ASN A 37 -3.27 20.66 42.47
N GLU A 38 -2.06 20.57 43.01
CA GLU A 38 -1.13 21.69 43.02
C GLU A 38 -0.74 22.01 41.57
N GLU A 39 -1.11 23.19 41.08
CA GLU A 39 -0.64 23.70 39.79
C GLU A 39 0.87 23.96 39.86
N PHE A 40 1.62 23.41 38.90
CA PHE A 40 3.06 23.62 38.80
C PHE A 40 3.38 24.59 37.66
N LYS A 41 4.24 25.56 37.96
CA LYS A 41 4.81 26.52 37.01
C LYS A 41 6.33 26.42 37.10
N ARG A 42 7.03 26.24 35.98
CA ARG A 42 8.48 26.03 35.96
C ARG A 42 9.25 27.33 36.18
N ASP A 43 10.31 27.25 36.98
CA ASP A 43 11.38 28.26 37.06
C ASP A 43 12.58 27.74 36.23
N ILE A 44 12.84 28.30 35.03
CA ILE A 44 13.84 27.72 34.11
C ILE A 44 15.12 28.59 33.99
N GLU A 45 16.29 28.03 34.34
CA GLU A 45 17.57 28.39 33.73
C GLU A 45 17.83 27.47 32.51
N THR A 46 17.57 27.94 31.28
CA THR A 46 17.65 27.15 30.03
C THR A 46 19.06 26.93 29.47
N SER A 47 20.11 27.04 30.29
CA SER A 47 21.46 27.38 29.81
C SER A 47 22.34 26.22 29.30
N ALA A 48 21.87 24.97 29.17
CA ALA A 48 22.77 23.82 28.90
C ALA A 48 22.45 22.87 27.74
N PHE A 49 21.29 22.93 27.07
CA PHE A 49 20.94 21.96 26.01
C PHE A 49 20.64 22.63 24.65
N GLN A 50 21.35 22.19 23.61
CA GLN A 50 21.00 22.46 22.21
C GLN A 50 20.01 21.39 21.74
N TYR A 51 18.73 21.73 21.67
CA TYR A 51 17.72 20.89 21.02
C TYR A 51 17.75 21.11 19.50
N LEU A 52 17.56 20.04 18.71
CA LEU A 52 17.48 20.11 17.25
C LEU A 52 16.04 20.33 16.74
N THR A 53 15.16 20.76 17.65
CA THR A 53 13.73 20.89 17.42
C THR A 53 13.37 22.35 17.09
N THR A 54 12.29 22.52 16.34
CA THR A 54 11.72 23.83 16.00
C THR A 54 10.70 24.32 17.02
N TYR A 55 10.40 23.52 18.05
CA TYR A 55 9.55 23.92 19.17
C TYR A 55 10.31 24.86 20.10
N ASP A 56 9.61 25.83 20.67
CA ASP A 56 10.20 26.78 21.61
C ASP A 56 10.74 26.03 22.84
N LYS A 57 11.87 26.49 23.38
CA LYS A 57 12.53 25.77 24.48
C LYS A 57 11.67 25.77 25.74
N GLU A 58 10.88 26.81 25.91
CA GLU A 58 9.87 26.90 26.96
C GLU A 58 8.81 25.80 26.82
N ASP A 59 8.51 25.30 25.62
CA ASP A 59 7.50 24.24 25.43
C ASP A 59 8.04 22.82 25.65
N ILE A 60 9.30 22.69 26.08
CA ILE A 60 9.95 21.39 26.28
C ILE A 60 10.28 21.23 27.75
N ILE A 61 9.75 20.17 28.38
CA ILE A 61 10.15 19.78 29.74
C ILE A 61 11.53 19.12 29.66
N PRO A 62 12.61 19.73 30.19
CA PRO A 62 13.94 19.16 30.12
C PRO A 62 14.04 17.85 30.89
N VAL A 63 14.81 16.89 30.38
CA VAL A 63 15.04 15.60 31.05
C VAL A 63 15.75 15.73 32.41
N THR A 64 16.35 16.89 32.69
CA THR A 64 16.99 17.23 33.96
C THR A 64 16.03 17.80 34.99
N GLU A 65 14.85 18.26 34.57
CA GLU A 65 13.84 18.81 35.47
C GLU A 65 13.19 17.68 36.26
N SER A 66 13.04 17.86 37.58
CA SER A 66 12.35 16.91 38.45
C SER A 66 11.20 17.60 39.16
N VAL A 67 10.03 16.96 39.14
CA VAL A 67 8.84 17.47 39.84
C VAL A 67 8.55 16.61 41.08
N LYS A 68 7.83 17.20 42.03
CA LYS A 68 7.32 16.45 43.18
C LYS A 68 6.14 15.59 42.69
N VAL A 69 6.20 14.29 42.97
CA VAL A 69 5.20 13.32 42.51
C VAL A 69 4.41 12.83 43.71
N SER A 70 3.08 12.90 43.64
CA SER A 70 2.22 12.29 44.65
C SER A 70 2.20 10.77 44.44
N THR A 71 2.51 10.01 45.49
CA THR A 71 2.51 8.54 45.44
C THR A 71 1.36 8.01 46.28
N SER A 72 0.42 7.35 45.61
CA SER A 72 -0.78 6.80 46.24
C SER A 72 -0.83 5.28 46.02
N LYS A 73 -1.24 4.54 47.06
CA LYS A 73 -1.56 3.12 46.90
C LYS A 73 -3.00 3.01 46.39
N VAL A 74 -3.17 2.39 45.22
CA VAL A 74 -4.49 2.07 44.66
C VAL A 74 -4.91 0.72 45.25
N GLY A 75 -5.61 0.76 46.38
CA GLY A 75 -5.93 -0.44 47.16
C GLY A 75 -4.68 -1.26 47.52
N THR A 76 -4.75 -2.59 47.40
CA THR A 76 -3.61 -3.51 47.55
C THR A 76 -2.95 -3.89 46.22
N THR A 77 -3.45 -3.35 45.10
CA THR A 77 -3.25 -3.91 43.75
C THR A 77 -2.35 -3.06 42.85
N ALA A 78 -2.07 -1.80 43.19
CA ALA A 78 -1.13 -0.96 42.44
C ALA A 78 -0.53 0.20 43.26
N THR A 79 0.59 0.73 42.78
CA THR A 79 1.17 1.99 43.25
C THR A 79 1.08 3.01 42.11
N ALA A 80 0.33 4.08 42.31
CA ALA A 80 0.16 5.17 41.35
C ALA A 80 1.11 6.32 41.68
N GLN A 81 1.73 6.86 40.64
CA GLN A 81 2.46 8.12 40.65
C GLN A 81 1.62 9.14 39.87
N VAL A 82 1.06 10.10 40.60
CA VAL A 82 0.26 11.21 40.06
C VAL A 82 1.17 12.43 39.95
N LEU A 83 1.21 12.99 38.74
CA LEU A 83 2.03 14.15 38.43
C LEU A 83 1.20 15.42 38.57
N PRO A 84 1.83 16.57 38.88
CA PRO A 84 1.12 17.84 38.95
C PRO A 84 0.56 18.22 37.58
N THR A 85 -0.56 18.94 37.59
CA THR A 85 -1.12 19.56 36.38
C THR A 85 -0.18 20.67 35.91
N LEU A 86 0.20 20.62 34.63
CA LEU A 86 1.04 21.63 33.99
C LEU A 86 0.19 22.87 33.67
N SER A 87 0.65 24.04 34.11
CA SER A 87 -0.02 25.33 33.84
C SER A 87 0.71 26.19 32.79
N ASP A 88 1.92 25.79 32.42
CA ASP A 88 2.88 26.60 31.66
C ASP A 88 3.43 25.88 30.40
N VAL A 89 2.92 24.68 30.09
CA VAL A 89 3.19 23.95 28.84
C VAL A 89 1.93 23.26 28.37
N GLU A 90 1.68 23.31 27.07
CA GLU A 90 0.56 22.62 26.45
C GLU A 90 0.95 21.19 26.00
N PRO A 91 0.16 20.16 26.34
CA PRO A 91 0.30 18.82 25.78
C PRO A 91 0.27 18.80 24.25
N HIS A 92 1.25 18.16 23.60
CA HIS A 92 1.31 18.14 22.13
C HIS A 92 0.41 17.07 21.51
N THR A 93 -0.89 17.38 21.42
CA THR A 93 -1.95 16.44 20.97
C THR A 93 -2.36 16.59 19.51
N GLU A 94 -1.90 17.64 18.82
CA GLU A 94 -2.38 17.99 17.48
C GLU A 94 -1.48 17.52 16.33
N GLY A 95 -0.16 17.56 16.50
CA GLY A 95 0.79 17.27 15.42
C GLY A 95 0.68 18.25 14.24
N PHE A 96 1.01 17.79 13.04
CA PHE A 96 0.86 18.56 11.80
C PHE A 96 0.38 17.66 10.65
N VAL A 97 -0.16 18.28 9.60
CA VAL A 97 -0.64 17.56 8.41
C VAL A 97 0.13 17.97 7.16
N VAL A 98 0.26 17.04 6.22
CA VAL A 98 0.79 17.31 4.88
C VAL A 98 -0.37 17.27 3.89
N THR A 99 -0.96 18.44 3.64
CA THR A 99 -2.09 18.59 2.72
C THR A 99 -1.65 18.63 1.26
N ASP A 100 -0.43 19.10 0.99
CA ASP A 100 0.11 19.18 -0.36
C ASP A 100 0.38 17.78 -0.95
N LEU A 101 0.00 17.60 -2.21
CA LEU A 101 0.49 16.48 -3.04
C LEU A 101 1.90 16.80 -3.52
N TYR A 102 2.87 16.35 -2.72
CA TYR A 102 4.28 16.51 -3.06
C TYR A 102 4.84 15.21 -3.64
N ASN A 103 5.10 15.21 -4.95
CA ASN A 103 5.93 14.19 -5.59
C ASN A 103 7.37 14.72 -5.73
N PRO A 104 8.33 14.25 -4.91
CA PRO A 104 9.72 14.71 -5.00
C PRO A 104 10.40 14.33 -6.32
N LEU A 105 9.84 13.37 -7.07
CA LEU A 105 10.42 12.93 -8.33
C LEU A 105 9.97 13.79 -9.51
N LEU A 106 8.89 14.57 -9.38
CA LEU A 106 8.33 15.44 -10.44
C LEU A 106 8.11 14.67 -11.76
N THR A 107 7.21 13.68 -11.73
CA THR A 107 6.91 12.84 -12.88
C THR A 107 5.95 13.52 -13.87
N GLU A 108 6.00 13.12 -15.14
CA GLU A 108 5.09 13.60 -16.18
C GLU A 108 3.65 13.05 -16.01
N PRO A 109 2.64 13.57 -16.74
CA PRO A 109 1.27 13.06 -16.71
C PRO A 109 1.14 11.63 -17.25
N ALA A 110 0.28 10.80 -16.66
CA ALA A 110 0.08 9.38 -17.02
C ALA A 110 -0.77 9.15 -18.30
N VAL A 111 -0.91 10.14 -19.19
CA VAL A 111 -1.88 10.08 -20.28
C VAL A 111 -1.22 10.28 -21.65
N LEU A 112 -1.48 9.36 -22.58
CA LEU A 112 -1.11 9.51 -23.99
C LEU A 112 -2.08 10.49 -24.64
N SER A 113 -1.78 11.78 -24.56
CA SER A 113 -2.64 12.87 -25.03
C SER A 113 -2.57 13.12 -26.54
N THR A 114 -1.66 12.47 -27.26
CA THR A 114 -1.53 12.62 -28.72
C THR A 114 -2.66 11.90 -29.44
N SER A 115 -3.36 12.60 -30.33
CA SER A 115 -4.41 12.02 -31.19
C SER A 115 -3.88 10.80 -31.94
N ILE A 116 -4.60 9.68 -31.87
CA ILE A 116 -4.22 8.45 -32.56
C ILE A 116 -4.27 8.70 -34.07
N PRO A 117 -3.13 8.64 -34.80
CA PRO A 117 -3.12 8.97 -36.22
C PRO A 117 -3.88 7.90 -37.03
N SER A 118 -4.60 8.37 -38.05
CA SER A 118 -5.20 7.46 -39.03
C SER A 118 -4.11 6.77 -39.86
N PRO A 119 -4.25 5.47 -40.18
CA PRO A 119 -3.27 4.78 -41.00
C PRO A 119 -3.22 5.38 -42.41
N THR A 120 -2.02 5.54 -42.97
CA THR A 120 -1.83 6.00 -44.36
C THR A 120 -2.19 4.92 -45.39
N SER A 121 -2.23 3.65 -44.99
CA SER A 121 -2.67 2.53 -45.81
C SER A 121 -3.24 1.40 -44.95
N LEU A 122 -4.11 0.57 -45.52
CA LEU A 122 -4.66 -0.59 -44.83
C LEU A 122 -3.76 -1.80 -44.98
N LEU A 123 -3.56 -2.52 -43.88
CA LEU A 123 -2.86 -3.79 -43.83
C LEU A 123 -3.58 -4.82 -44.69
N LYS A 124 -2.81 -5.53 -45.52
CA LYS A 124 -3.32 -6.62 -46.36
C LYS A 124 -3.30 -7.93 -45.57
N PRO A 125 -4.39 -8.71 -45.57
CA PRO A 125 -4.38 -10.06 -45.02
C PRO A 125 -3.29 -10.91 -45.69
N LEU A 126 -2.64 -11.79 -44.94
CA LEU A 126 -1.66 -12.71 -45.51
C LEU A 126 -2.34 -13.77 -46.39
N THR A 127 -1.66 -14.20 -47.44
CA THR A 127 -2.12 -15.28 -48.34
C THR A 127 -2.10 -16.66 -47.66
N SER A 128 -1.26 -16.84 -46.63
CA SER A 128 -1.22 -18.04 -45.79
C SER A 128 -0.99 -17.66 -44.33
N THR A 129 -1.70 -18.33 -43.42
CA THR A 129 -1.47 -18.20 -41.98
C THR A 129 -0.43 -19.21 -41.53
N THR A 130 0.56 -18.77 -40.76
CA THR A 130 1.50 -19.70 -40.11
C THR A 130 0.78 -20.45 -39.00
N ASN A 131 0.65 -21.77 -39.13
CA ASN A 131 0.17 -22.65 -38.06
C ASN A 131 1.31 -22.88 -37.04
N ASN A 132 1.83 -21.81 -36.42
CA ASN A 132 2.60 -22.03 -35.18
C ASN A 132 1.57 -22.49 -34.15
N ALA A 133 1.74 -23.70 -33.64
CA ALA A 133 0.76 -24.30 -32.73
C ALA A 133 0.43 -23.32 -31.60
N VAL A 134 -0.86 -22.98 -31.47
CA VAL A 134 -1.40 -22.27 -30.31
C VAL A 134 -0.99 -23.08 -29.08
N PRO A 135 -0.47 -22.47 -27.99
CA PRO A 135 -0.33 -23.18 -26.74
C PRO A 135 -1.69 -23.78 -26.38
N SER A 136 -1.85 -25.09 -26.60
CA SER A 136 -3.04 -25.81 -26.14
C SER A 136 -3.21 -25.45 -24.67
N GLY A 137 -4.40 -24.99 -24.29
CA GLY A 137 -4.68 -24.45 -22.96
C GLY A 137 -4.21 -25.37 -21.84
N LEU A 138 -4.20 -24.89 -20.60
CA LEU A 138 -3.86 -25.65 -19.38
C LEU A 138 -4.71 -26.93 -19.26
N SER A 139 -4.39 -27.96 -20.03
CA SER A 139 -5.06 -29.24 -19.99
C SER A 139 -4.30 -30.10 -18.98
N LYS A 140 -5.03 -30.48 -17.93
CA LYS A 140 -4.71 -31.51 -16.93
C LYS A 140 -3.61 -31.25 -15.89
N MET A 141 -2.86 -30.14 -15.92
CA MET A 141 -1.88 -29.86 -14.85
C MET A 141 -2.56 -29.20 -13.64
N ALA A 142 -2.48 -29.85 -12.48
CA ALA A 142 -2.93 -29.27 -11.21
C ALA A 142 -1.91 -28.23 -10.71
N ALA A 143 -2.40 -27.19 -10.02
CA ALA A 143 -1.53 -26.34 -9.23
C ALA A 143 -0.97 -27.13 -8.03
N ALA A 144 0.14 -26.69 -7.49
CA ALA A 144 0.73 -27.29 -6.30
C ALA A 144 -0.19 -27.14 -5.09
N PRO A 145 -0.12 -28.06 -4.10
CA PRO A 145 -0.86 -27.93 -2.84
C PRO A 145 -0.51 -26.65 -2.06
N ASN A 146 0.69 -26.10 -2.27
CA ASN A 146 1.03 -24.75 -1.85
C ASN A 146 1.50 -23.97 -3.08
N ILE A 147 0.64 -23.08 -3.59
CA ILE A 147 0.91 -22.31 -4.81
C ILE A 147 2.04 -21.29 -4.63
N PHE A 148 2.50 -21.05 -3.40
CA PHE A 148 3.58 -20.13 -3.05
C PHE A 148 4.96 -20.80 -2.89
N ALA A 149 5.01 -22.13 -2.86
CA ALA A 149 6.26 -22.84 -2.58
C ALA A 149 7.31 -22.68 -3.70
N ASN A 150 6.86 -22.63 -4.95
CA ASN A 150 7.73 -22.67 -6.11
C ASN A 150 8.02 -21.26 -6.67
N PRO A 151 9.29 -20.93 -6.95
CA PRO A 151 9.64 -19.71 -7.66
C PRO A 151 9.11 -19.75 -9.09
N ILE A 152 9.04 -18.58 -9.72
CA ILE A 152 8.73 -18.45 -11.15
C ILE A 152 9.92 -18.93 -12.00
N ASP A 153 11.12 -18.50 -11.61
CA ASP A 153 12.40 -18.94 -12.13
C ASP A 153 13.49 -18.61 -11.09
N THR A 154 14.65 -19.24 -11.19
CA THR A 154 15.85 -18.92 -10.40
C THR A 154 17.05 -18.56 -11.29
N SER A 155 16.87 -18.57 -12.62
CA SER A 155 17.88 -18.18 -13.59
C SER A 155 18.37 -16.75 -13.35
N ALA A 156 19.63 -16.50 -13.68
CA ALA A 156 20.15 -15.14 -13.74
C ALA A 156 19.32 -14.31 -14.72
N PRO A 157 19.07 -13.02 -14.45
CA PRO A 157 18.45 -12.14 -15.42
C PRO A 157 19.21 -12.23 -16.77
N PRO A 158 18.55 -12.15 -17.93
CA PRO A 158 19.22 -12.19 -19.23
C PRO A 158 20.45 -11.27 -19.31
N SER A 159 21.48 -11.71 -20.03
CA SER A 159 22.74 -10.97 -20.22
C SER A 159 22.57 -9.68 -21.02
N MET A 160 21.43 -9.51 -21.70
CA MET A 160 21.07 -8.28 -22.40
C MET A 160 20.80 -7.09 -21.46
N PHE A 161 20.53 -7.35 -20.18
CA PHE A 161 20.44 -6.31 -19.17
C PHE A 161 21.83 -6.00 -18.67
N GLU A 162 22.30 -4.78 -18.93
CA GLU A 162 23.54 -4.27 -18.34
C GLU A 162 23.48 -4.47 -16.83
N ARG A 163 24.61 -4.87 -16.23
CA ARG A 163 24.73 -5.04 -14.79
C ARG A 163 25.20 -3.74 -14.16
N LYS A 164 24.39 -3.17 -13.27
CA LYS A 164 24.78 -2.05 -12.42
C LYS A 164 24.98 -2.51 -10.99
N THR A 165 26.11 -2.13 -10.41
CA THR A 165 26.43 -2.38 -8.98
C THR A 165 26.15 -1.16 -8.12
N THR A 166 25.60 -0.10 -8.72
CA THR A 166 25.26 1.16 -8.08
C THR A 166 23.81 1.52 -8.37
N HIS A 167 23.24 2.34 -7.49
CA HIS A 167 21.89 2.88 -7.60
C HIS A 167 21.89 4.32 -7.04
N PRO A 168 21.11 5.27 -7.61
CA PRO A 168 21.07 6.66 -7.11
C PRO A 168 20.70 6.79 -5.64
N VAL A 169 19.83 5.89 -5.16
CA VAL A 169 19.53 5.73 -3.73
C VAL A 169 20.45 4.66 -3.16
N ALA A 170 21.44 5.09 -2.39
CA ALA A 170 22.36 4.21 -1.69
C ALA A 170 21.66 3.43 -0.56
N LYS A 171 22.10 2.20 -0.36
CA LYS A 171 21.60 1.29 0.68
C LYS A 171 22.40 1.40 1.98
N THR A 172 23.71 1.59 1.88
CA THR A 172 24.64 1.77 2.99
C THR A 172 24.77 3.28 3.30
N PRO A 173 24.88 3.69 4.58
CA PRO A 173 25.04 2.88 5.79
C PRO A 173 23.74 2.38 6.44
N MET A 174 22.56 2.75 5.91
CA MET A 174 21.28 2.51 6.58
C MET A 174 20.88 1.04 6.65
N VAL A 175 21.21 0.24 5.63
CA VAL A 175 20.88 -1.19 5.57
C VAL A 175 22.15 -2.03 5.51
N THR A 176 22.24 -3.02 6.40
CA THR A 176 23.40 -3.93 6.49
C THR A 176 23.19 -5.27 5.78
N GLN A 177 21.96 -5.58 5.39
CA GLN A 177 21.59 -6.82 4.70
C GLN A 177 22.12 -6.87 3.26
N ASN A 178 22.65 -8.01 2.82
CA ASN A 178 22.99 -8.27 1.42
C ASN A 178 21.85 -8.89 0.62
N GLY A 179 21.93 -8.82 -0.71
CA GLY A 179 20.93 -9.40 -1.62
C GLY A 179 19.73 -8.49 -1.88
N PRO A 180 18.74 -8.99 -2.65
CA PRO A 180 17.58 -8.21 -3.08
C PRO A 180 16.68 -7.84 -1.90
N ILE A 181 16.19 -6.59 -1.89
CA ILE A 181 15.34 -6.05 -0.83
C ILE A 181 14.11 -5.38 -1.45
N GLY A 182 12.95 -5.61 -0.83
CA GLY A 182 11.69 -4.99 -1.25
C GLY A 182 11.72 -3.47 -1.09
N THR A 183 11.29 -2.76 -2.13
CA THR A 183 11.36 -1.30 -2.26
C THR A 183 10.03 -0.61 -1.97
N ASN A 184 8.91 -1.30 -2.20
CA ASN A 184 7.55 -0.78 -2.04
C ASN A 184 6.92 -1.38 -0.77
N LYS A 185 7.59 -1.19 0.37
CA LYS A 185 7.23 -1.78 1.67
C LYS A 185 7.09 -0.75 2.79
N PHE A 186 6.19 -1.03 3.72
CA PHE A 186 5.75 -0.13 4.81
C PHE A 186 6.91 0.43 5.66
N TYR A 187 8.01 -0.33 5.81
CA TYR A 187 9.16 0.06 6.63
C TYR A 187 10.20 0.93 5.91
N SER A 188 10.02 1.20 4.62
CA SER A 188 11.08 1.78 3.78
C SER A 188 11.53 3.18 4.21
N ASN A 189 10.66 3.99 4.82
CA ASN A 189 11.03 5.30 5.36
C ASN A 189 12.20 5.24 6.35
N PHE A 190 12.41 4.12 7.05
CA PHE A 190 13.52 3.94 7.98
C PHE A 190 14.86 3.62 7.33
N TYR A 191 14.94 3.50 6.01
CA TYR A 191 16.21 3.46 5.28
C TYR A 191 16.29 4.48 4.13
N LEU A 192 15.35 5.43 4.08
CA LEU A 192 15.28 6.47 3.05
C LEU A 192 15.41 7.86 3.67
N GLY A 193 15.90 8.81 2.87
CA GLY A 193 16.03 10.21 3.28
C GLY A 193 16.85 10.38 4.55
N ASP A 194 16.35 11.20 5.47
CA ASP A 194 16.90 11.43 6.82
C ASP A 194 16.36 10.44 7.87
N GLN A 195 15.55 9.46 7.43
CA GLN A 195 14.88 8.46 8.25
C GLN A 195 13.89 9.03 9.28
N LYS A 196 13.44 10.28 9.11
CA LYS A 196 12.50 10.96 10.01
C LYS A 196 11.04 10.82 9.61
N ASN A 197 10.75 10.30 8.42
CA ASN A 197 9.38 10.03 8.02
C ASN A 197 8.81 8.79 8.76
N PRO A 198 7.50 8.78 9.06
CA PRO A 198 6.89 7.68 9.81
C PRO A 198 6.87 6.36 9.03
N VAL A 199 6.98 5.24 9.74
CA VAL A 199 6.66 3.90 9.26
C VAL A 199 5.30 3.48 9.79
N TYR A 200 4.41 3.04 8.92
CA TYR A 200 3.04 2.69 9.27
C TYR A 200 2.88 1.18 9.46
N THR A 201 2.91 0.73 10.71
CA THR A 201 2.69 -0.69 11.04
C THR A 201 1.21 -1.05 11.13
N TYR A 202 0.33 -0.06 11.29
CA TYR A 202 -1.12 -0.23 11.47
C TYR A 202 -1.48 -1.03 12.75
N PRO A 203 -2.28 -0.46 13.67
CA PRO A 203 -2.86 0.89 13.64
C PRO A 203 -1.85 1.99 14.01
N TYR A 204 -0.64 1.62 14.46
CA TYR A 204 0.38 2.58 14.89
C TYR A 204 1.25 3.11 13.74
N SER A 205 1.70 4.34 13.89
CA SER A 205 2.87 4.87 13.18
C SER A 205 4.07 4.97 14.13
N LEU A 206 5.26 4.69 13.59
CA LEU A 206 6.52 4.73 14.30
C LEU A 206 7.44 5.76 13.63
N THR A 207 8.06 6.63 14.42
CA THR A 207 8.96 7.66 13.89
C THR A 207 10.22 7.73 14.73
N TRP A 208 11.40 7.71 14.10
CA TRP A 208 12.63 8.01 14.81
C TRP A 208 12.72 9.51 15.07
N ALA A 209 12.53 9.91 16.32
CA ALA A 209 12.52 11.32 16.71
C ALA A 209 13.88 11.99 16.48
N GLY A 210 14.98 11.26 16.75
CA GLY A 210 16.38 11.69 16.68
C GLY A 210 16.64 13.19 16.91
N GLY A 211 16.29 13.64 18.12
CA GLY A 211 16.53 14.98 18.63
C GLY A 211 15.47 16.03 18.28
N THR A 212 14.42 15.64 17.54
CA THR A 212 13.37 16.53 17.05
C THR A 212 12.02 16.28 17.72
N GLY A 213 11.09 17.21 17.52
CA GLY A 213 9.74 17.15 18.09
C GLY A 213 9.68 17.57 19.56
N PRO A 214 8.50 17.48 20.16
CA PRO A 214 8.21 18.07 21.48
C PRO A 214 8.96 17.44 22.65
N ALA A 215 9.30 16.14 22.58
CA ALA A 215 10.10 15.50 23.62
C ALA A 215 11.61 15.60 23.37
N ALA A 216 12.03 16.18 22.23
CA ALA A 216 13.40 16.22 21.73
C ALA A 216 14.17 14.88 21.89
N SER A 217 13.45 13.77 21.77
CA SER A 217 13.96 12.44 22.09
C SER A 217 14.84 11.89 20.97
N TRP A 218 15.79 11.03 21.34
CA TRP A 218 16.58 10.23 20.39
C TRP A 218 16.00 8.83 20.15
N GLY A 219 14.90 8.50 20.81
CA GLY A 219 14.21 7.21 20.74
C GLY A 219 13.25 7.05 19.57
N MET A 220 12.49 5.95 19.60
CA MET A 220 11.43 5.64 18.65
C MET A 220 10.09 6.09 19.22
N SER A 221 9.46 7.04 18.54
CA SER A 221 8.13 7.56 18.87
C SER A 221 7.05 6.64 18.32
N ILE A 222 5.99 6.45 19.10
CA ILE A 222 4.78 5.67 18.82
C ILE A 222 3.60 6.63 18.81
N SER A 223 2.82 6.59 17.74
CA SER A 223 1.59 7.37 17.61
C SER A 223 0.42 6.50 17.16
N HIS A 224 -0.78 6.88 17.61
CA HIS A 224 -2.05 6.34 17.16
C HIS A 224 -3.05 7.48 17.04
N ILE A 225 -3.64 7.64 15.86
CA ILE A 225 -4.58 8.72 15.56
C ILE A 225 -6.01 8.22 15.63
N GLU A 226 -6.83 8.87 16.46
CA GLU A 226 -8.27 8.60 16.49
C GLU A 226 -9.02 9.25 15.32
N ALA A 227 -10.21 8.72 15.01
CA ALA A 227 -11.04 9.28 13.95
C ALA A 227 -11.39 10.77 14.18
N SER A 228 -11.50 11.20 15.44
CA SER A 228 -11.76 12.59 15.84
C SER A 228 -10.57 13.54 15.60
N GLN A 229 -9.36 13.02 15.45
CA GLN A 229 -8.15 13.83 15.21
C GLN A 229 -7.87 14.03 13.71
N ARG A 230 -8.69 13.47 12.82
CA ARG A 230 -8.53 13.62 11.37
C ARG A 230 -8.77 15.05 10.94
N THR A 231 -7.98 15.47 9.97
CA THR A 231 -8.24 16.70 9.21
C THR A 231 -8.87 16.35 7.88
N TYR A 232 -9.83 17.16 7.46
CA TYR A 232 -10.57 16.99 6.21
C TYR A 232 -10.31 18.17 5.28
N GLY A 233 -10.27 17.91 3.97
CA GLY A 233 -10.24 18.94 2.94
C GLY A 233 -11.61 19.57 2.71
N ASP A 234 -11.66 20.47 1.74
CA ASP A 234 -12.88 21.21 1.41
C ASP A 234 -14.00 20.27 0.93
N VAL A 235 -15.24 20.61 1.30
CA VAL A 235 -16.44 19.91 0.82
C VAL A 235 -16.67 20.25 -0.64
N GLN A 236 -16.65 19.21 -1.48
CA GLN A 236 -16.84 19.30 -2.92
C GLN A 236 -18.32 19.40 -3.29
N SER A 237 -18.60 19.69 -4.57
CA SER A 237 -19.96 19.87 -5.10
C SER A 237 -20.90 18.66 -4.93
N ASN A 238 -20.35 17.45 -4.71
CA ASN A 238 -21.10 16.23 -4.41
C ASN A 238 -21.40 16.04 -2.90
N GLY A 239 -21.00 17.00 -2.05
CA GLY A 239 -21.16 16.95 -0.60
C GLY A 239 -20.11 16.11 0.14
N ALA A 240 -19.11 15.56 -0.57
CA ALA A 240 -18.00 14.82 0.05
C ALA A 240 -16.75 15.69 0.19
N VAL A 241 -15.94 15.41 1.20
CA VAL A 241 -14.66 16.10 1.46
C VAL A 241 -13.58 15.66 0.46
N GLU A 242 -12.71 16.58 0.04
CA GLU A 242 -11.65 16.33 -0.97
C GLU A 242 -10.62 15.28 -0.51
N PHE A 243 -10.23 15.35 0.76
CA PHE A 243 -9.29 14.43 1.37
C PHE A 243 -9.63 14.22 2.84
N TYR A 244 -9.08 13.16 3.42
CA TYR A 244 -8.86 13.10 4.85
C TYR A 244 -7.42 12.64 5.13
N VAL A 245 -6.80 13.27 6.13
CA VAL A 245 -5.41 13.04 6.52
C VAL A 245 -5.31 12.94 8.02
N ASN A 246 -4.41 12.08 8.49
CA ASN A 246 -4.15 11.87 9.91
C ASN A 246 -2.90 12.69 10.30
N PRO A 247 -2.94 13.48 11.39
CA PRO A 247 -1.78 14.25 11.83
C PRO A 247 -0.58 13.36 12.14
N VAL A 248 0.60 13.85 11.77
CA VAL A 248 1.89 13.24 12.05
C VAL A 248 2.66 14.07 13.09
N GLY A 249 3.69 13.49 13.70
CA GLY A 249 4.54 14.20 14.67
C GLY A 249 4.05 14.19 16.12
N ILE A 250 2.84 13.69 16.41
CA ILE A 250 2.38 13.44 17.79
C ILE A 250 3.27 12.35 18.41
N GLN A 251 3.92 12.68 19.52
CA GLN A 251 4.81 11.76 20.24
C GLN A 251 4.10 11.19 21.47
N SER A 252 3.06 10.37 21.27
CA SER A 252 2.22 9.83 22.36
C SER A 252 3.04 9.05 23.39
N MET A 253 3.82 8.07 22.92
CA MET A 253 4.76 7.31 23.76
C MET A 253 6.07 7.13 23.00
N ILE A 254 7.20 7.20 23.68
CA ILE A 254 8.52 7.06 23.08
C ILE A 254 9.34 6.04 23.88
N ILE A 255 9.92 5.07 23.18
CA ILE A 255 10.89 4.14 23.77
C ILE A 255 12.29 4.62 23.40
N SER A 256 13.05 5.02 24.41
CA SER A 256 14.40 5.57 24.30
C SER A 256 15.35 4.92 25.31
N ALA A 257 16.60 5.37 25.34
CA ALA A 257 17.58 4.97 26.33
C ALA A 257 18.51 6.14 26.67
N LYS A 258 19.03 6.15 27.90
CA LYS A 258 19.98 7.18 28.40
C LYS A 258 21.21 7.32 27.50
N GLU A 259 21.64 6.24 26.85
CA GLU A 259 22.82 6.21 26.01
C GLU A 259 22.62 6.85 24.64
N LEU A 260 21.37 7.11 24.23
CA LEU A 260 21.06 7.73 22.94
C LEU A 260 21.18 9.27 23.04
N GLY A 261 21.65 9.88 21.97
CA GLY A 261 22.00 11.30 21.89
C GLY A 261 22.33 11.70 20.46
N LYS A 262 22.99 12.86 20.29
CA LYS A 262 23.22 13.47 18.97
C LYS A 262 23.89 12.60 17.90
N ASP A 263 24.70 11.64 18.33
CA ASP A 263 25.43 10.74 17.45
C ASP A 263 24.63 9.47 17.09
N THR A 264 23.39 9.35 17.60
CA THR A 264 22.55 8.17 17.38
C THR A 264 22.25 7.95 15.92
N VAL A 265 22.35 6.70 15.49
CA VAL A 265 22.00 6.29 14.14
C VAL A 265 20.90 5.23 14.16
N LEU A 266 20.03 5.28 13.15
CA LEU A 266 19.07 4.24 12.83
C LEU A 266 19.62 3.37 11.70
N THR A 267 19.68 2.06 11.90
CA THR A 267 20.02 1.10 10.84
C THR A 267 18.98 0.00 10.75
N MET A 268 18.96 -0.75 9.65
CA MET A 268 18.02 -1.84 9.40
C MET A 268 18.68 -3.12 8.89
N ASP A 269 18.10 -4.26 9.27
CA ASP A 269 18.48 -5.61 8.83
C ASP A 269 17.28 -6.56 8.92
N SER A 270 17.48 -7.84 8.55
CA SER A 270 16.44 -8.88 8.53
C SER A 270 15.19 -8.44 7.75
N ILE A 271 15.41 -7.73 6.64
CA ILE A 271 14.39 -7.11 5.82
C ILE A 271 13.79 -8.17 4.88
N GLY A 272 12.52 -8.48 5.09
CA GLY A 272 11.72 -9.39 4.28
C GLY A 272 10.40 -8.76 3.84
N PRO A 273 9.53 -9.50 3.13
CA PRO A 273 8.30 -8.93 2.54
C PRO A 273 7.27 -8.46 3.57
N HIS A 274 7.31 -8.98 4.81
CA HIS A 274 6.31 -8.72 5.86
C HIS A 274 6.93 -8.42 7.24
N TYR A 275 8.26 -8.23 7.28
CA TYR A 275 9.01 -8.06 8.51
C TYR A 275 10.31 -7.30 8.27
N ALA A 276 10.74 -6.50 9.22
CA ALA A 276 12.08 -5.92 9.27
C ALA A 276 12.52 -5.68 10.71
N LYS A 277 13.82 -5.44 10.92
CA LYS A 277 14.34 -4.94 12.21
C LYS A 277 14.96 -3.56 12.03
N ALA A 278 14.57 -2.65 12.90
CA ALA A 278 15.20 -1.34 13.08
C ALA A 278 16.08 -1.35 14.33
N TYR A 279 17.24 -0.72 14.26
CA TYR A 279 18.23 -0.69 15.34
C TYR A 279 18.57 0.77 15.66
N LEU A 280 18.35 1.17 16.90
CA LEU A 280 18.91 2.42 17.42
C LEU A 280 20.24 2.13 18.09
N LYS A 281 21.28 2.78 17.59
CA LYS A 281 22.66 2.64 18.09
C LYS A 281 23.10 4.00 18.61
N LYS A 282 23.78 4.02 19.76
CA LYS A 282 24.39 5.25 20.32
C LYS A 282 25.20 6.04 19.29
N ASP A 283 25.96 5.31 18.46
CA ASP A 283 26.74 5.82 17.34
C ASP A 283 26.92 4.72 16.28
N SER A 284 27.53 5.07 15.14
CA SER A 284 27.72 4.14 14.01
C SER A 284 28.57 2.92 14.34
N LYS A 285 29.43 2.99 15.37
CA LYS A 285 30.39 1.94 15.76
C LYS A 285 29.88 1.05 16.90
N SER A 286 28.98 1.56 17.72
CA SER A 286 28.41 0.87 18.87
C SER A 286 27.55 -0.33 18.48
N ALA A 287 27.26 -1.23 19.42
CA ALA A 287 26.19 -2.22 19.25
C ALA A 287 24.81 -1.52 19.31
N ALA A 288 23.75 -2.22 18.90
CA ALA A 288 22.40 -1.70 19.03
C ALA A 288 22.01 -1.56 20.52
N THR A 289 21.63 -0.36 20.92
CA THR A 289 21.08 -0.09 22.25
C THR A 289 19.65 -0.63 22.35
N ILE A 290 18.87 -0.44 21.28
CA ILE A 290 17.48 -0.90 21.18
C ILE A 290 17.24 -1.50 19.80
N THR A 291 16.56 -2.66 19.75
CA THR A 291 16.11 -3.29 18.49
C THR A 291 14.59 -3.33 18.43
N PHE A 292 14.01 -2.89 17.31
CA PHE A 292 12.57 -2.86 17.05
C PHE A 292 12.22 -3.84 15.94
N PRO A 293 11.60 -5.00 16.24
CA PRO A 293 10.91 -5.81 15.24
C PRO A 293 9.70 -5.06 14.68
N LEU A 294 9.63 -4.93 13.36
CA LEU A 294 8.56 -4.23 12.63
C LEU A 294 7.76 -5.24 11.81
N TYR A 295 6.44 -5.24 11.99
CA TYR A 295 5.49 -6.03 11.19
C TYR A 295 4.13 -5.35 11.20
N GLN A 296 3.36 -5.55 10.14
CA GLN A 296 2.04 -4.93 10.04
C GLN A 296 1.02 -5.61 10.96
N GLY A 297 0.06 -4.84 11.47
CA GLY A 297 -0.94 -5.30 12.43
C GLY A 297 -0.40 -5.50 13.83
N SER A 298 0.77 -4.94 14.18
CA SER A 298 1.32 -5.15 15.51
C SER A 298 0.39 -4.61 16.61
N VAL A 299 0.03 -5.46 17.57
CA VAL A 299 -0.76 -5.04 18.77
C VAL A 299 0.13 -4.26 19.74
N PHE A 300 1.41 -4.65 19.82
CA PHE A 300 2.43 -3.98 20.62
C PHE A 300 3.51 -3.42 19.71
N THR A 301 3.92 -2.18 19.98
CA THR A 301 5.28 -1.78 19.59
C THR A 301 6.25 -2.46 20.54
N THR A 302 7.15 -3.28 20.00
CA THR A 302 8.11 -4.08 20.79
C THR A 302 9.52 -3.52 20.63
N ALA A 303 10.24 -3.40 21.75
CA ALA A 303 11.61 -2.94 21.81
C ALA A 303 12.46 -3.92 22.64
N TYR A 304 13.51 -4.46 22.05
CA TYR A 304 14.47 -5.32 22.73
C TYR A 304 15.67 -4.51 23.22
N PHE A 305 15.94 -4.61 24.52
CA PHE A 305 17.10 -4.01 25.19
C PHE A 305 18.13 -5.09 25.51
N SER A 306 19.38 -4.83 25.14
CA SER A 306 20.53 -5.68 25.45
C SER A 306 21.52 -4.97 26.37
N GLY A 307 21.01 -4.33 27.43
CA GLY A 307 21.83 -3.59 28.41
C GLY A 307 21.81 -2.07 28.25
N GLY A 308 20.92 -1.51 27.42
CA GLY A 308 20.63 -0.07 27.46
C GLY A 308 19.82 0.29 28.70
N THR A 309 19.86 1.57 29.12
CA THR A 309 19.13 2.08 30.29
C THR A 309 17.80 2.72 29.84
N PRO A 310 16.64 2.05 30.03
CA PRO A 310 15.39 2.49 29.40
C PRO A 310 14.90 3.85 29.87
N TRP A 311 14.51 4.67 28.90
CA TRP A 311 13.75 5.91 29.07
C TRP A 311 12.42 5.78 28.34
N ILE A 312 11.33 6.05 29.04
CA ILE A 312 9.98 6.16 28.47
C ILE A 312 9.62 7.64 28.49
N GLN A 313 9.43 8.21 27.31
CA GLN A 313 9.16 9.63 27.15
C GLN A 313 7.83 9.86 26.43
N THR A 314 7.34 11.09 26.47
CA THR A 314 6.13 11.51 25.76
C THR A 314 6.20 13.02 25.48
N GLY A 315 5.64 13.44 24.36
CA GLY A 315 5.34 14.85 24.07
C GLY A 315 3.89 15.24 24.44
N VAL A 316 3.04 14.27 24.75
CA VAL A 316 1.66 14.51 25.23
C VAL A 316 1.63 14.67 26.76
N TYR A 317 2.70 14.27 27.44
CA TYR A 317 2.85 14.31 28.89
C TYR A 317 2.02 13.29 29.67
N PHE A 318 2.62 12.77 30.72
CA PHE A 318 2.00 11.85 31.67
C PHE A 318 1.14 12.63 32.64
N ARG A 319 -0.13 12.23 32.74
CA ARG A 319 -0.98 12.55 33.88
C ARG A 319 -0.69 11.62 35.05
N THR A 320 -0.63 10.31 34.76
CA THR A 320 -0.32 9.29 35.76
C THR A 320 0.54 8.16 35.18
N MET A 321 1.36 7.57 36.07
CA MET A 321 1.99 6.27 35.84
C MET A 321 1.68 5.34 37.02
N THR A 322 1.08 4.20 36.74
CA THR A 322 0.72 3.21 37.75
C THR A 322 1.46 1.90 37.53
N GLN A 323 2.25 1.46 38.51
CA GLN A 323 2.84 0.12 38.52
C GLN A 323 1.88 -0.85 39.21
N VAL A 324 1.48 -1.93 38.52
CA VAL A 324 0.63 -2.96 39.14
C VAL A 324 1.45 -3.79 40.13
N THR A 325 0.84 -4.22 41.25
CA THR A 325 1.52 -5.06 42.26
C THR A 325 1.55 -6.52 41.85
N LYS A 326 0.57 -6.99 41.06
CA LYS A 326 0.52 -8.34 40.52
C LYS A 326 0.87 -8.34 39.03
N ASP A 327 2.03 -8.89 38.73
CA ASP A 327 2.50 -9.06 37.35
C ASP A 327 1.55 -9.97 36.55
N PRO A 328 1.23 -9.65 35.27
CA PRO A 328 0.32 -10.45 34.45
C PRO A 328 0.92 -11.81 34.06
N LYS A 329 2.25 -11.92 34.04
CA LYS A 329 3.00 -13.14 33.76
C LYS A 329 4.30 -13.16 34.55
N SER A 330 4.87 -14.35 34.72
CA SER A 330 6.21 -14.50 35.29
C SER A 330 7.20 -13.62 34.55
N ASN A 331 8.02 -12.86 35.30
CA ASN A 331 9.05 -11.97 34.78
C ASN A 331 8.54 -10.80 33.90
N VAL A 332 7.23 -10.51 33.88
CA VAL A 332 6.68 -9.38 33.12
C VAL A 332 6.16 -8.33 34.08
N ARG A 333 6.86 -7.19 34.18
CA ARG A 333 6.37 -6.04 34.92
C ARG A 333 5.37 -5.26 34.06
N LYS A 334 4.27 -4.79 34.65
CA LYS A 334 3.25 -3.99 33.95
C LYS A 334 3.12 -2.58 34.55
N TYR A 335 3.03 -1.60 33.65
CA TYR A 335 2.76 -0.21 33.96
C TYR A 335 1.58 0.28 33.11
N ASN A 336 0.72 1.10 33.71
CA ASN A 336 -0.34 1.81 33.01
C ASN A 336 0.02 3.30 33.00
N PHE A 337 0.03 3.91 31.83
CA PHE A 337 0.21 5.34 31.62
C PHE A 337 -1.12 5.95 31.19
N VAL A 338 -1.51 7.05 31.83
CA VAL A 338 -2.56 7.94 31.33
C VAL A 338 -1.88 9.22 30.90
N LEU A 339 -2.12 9.62 29.65
CA LEU A 339 -1.56 10.85 29.09
C LEU A 339 -2.54 12.03 29.26
N GLU A 340 -2.09 13.26 29.02
CA GLU A 340 -2.96 14.43 29.18
C GLU A 340 -4.10 14.52 28.17
N ASP A 341 -4.00 13.82 27.03
CA ASP A 341 -5.13 13.63 26.10
C ASP A 341 -6.19 12.63 26.58
N GLY A 342 -6.04 12.10 27.81
CA GLY A 342 -6.91 11.11 28.42
C GLY A 342 -6.71 9.68 27.90
N THR A 343 -5.82 9.46 26.93
CA THR A 343 -5.56 8.12 26.40
C THR A 343 -4.81 7.25 27.40
N THR A 344 -5.11 5.96 27.38
CA THR A 344 -4.42 4.97 28.22
C THR A 344 -3.45 4.14 27.37
N TRP A 345 -2.24 3.99 27.87
CA TRP A 345 -1.18 3.17 27.27
C TRP A 345 -0.66 2.17 28.29
N ARG A 346 -0.49 0.93 27.87
CA ARG A 346 0.06 -0.14 28.71
C ARG A 346 1.48 -0.45 28.28
N LEU A 347 2.37 -0.53 29.26
CA LEU A 347 3.74 -0.95 29.09
C LEU A 347 3.97 -2.28 29.81
N TYR A 348 4.52 -3.24 29.08
CA TYR A 348 4.92 -4.54 29.60
C TYR A 348 6.42 -4.72 29.43
N ALA A 349 7.13 -4.93 30.53
CA ALA A 349 8.56 -5.16 30.54
C ALA A 349 8.86 -6.63 30.89
N TYR A 350 9.08 -7.45 29.87
CA TYR A 350 9.47 -8.85 30.03
C TYR A 350 10.98 -8.96 30.18
N LYS A 351 11.47 -9.27 31.39
CA LYS A 351 12.91 -9.48 31.62
C LYS A 351 13.36 -10.85 31.12
N THR A 352 14.51 -10.89 30.45
CA THR A 352 15.19 -12.13 30.06
C THR A 352 16.39 -12.43 30.95
N LYS A 353 17.00 -11.39 31.55
CA LYS A 353 18.10 -11.52 32.51
C LYS A 353 18.09 -10.34 33.49
N GLY A 354 18.63 -10.56 34.69
CA GLY A 354 18.86 -9.49 35.67
C GLY A 354 17.60 -9.06 36.42
N ASP A 355 17.62 -7.81 36.85
CA ASP A 355 16.55 -7.22 37.64
C ASP A 355 15.32 -6.92 36.76
N PRO A 356 14.09 -7.04 37.31
CA PRO A 356 12.91 -6.49 36.65
C PRO A 356 13.05 -5.00 36.38
N LEU A 357 12.45 -4.52 35.30
CA LEU A 357 12.39 -3.08 35.04
C LEU A 357 11.70 -2.39 36.22
N THR A 358 12.32 -1.30 36.69
CA THR A 358 11.73 -0.39 37.66
C THR A 358 11.84 1.00 37.07
N LEU A 359 10.69 1.65 36.85
CA LEU A 359 10.61 3.01 36.33
C LEU A 359 10.35 3.98 37.47
N LYS A 360 11.05 5.12 37.44
CA LYS A 360 10.77 6.29 38.28
C LYS A 360 10.33 7.42 37.37
N VAL A 361 9.14 7.97 37.60
CA VAL A 361 8.74 9.23 37.00
C VAL A 361 9.66 10.35 37.50
N THR A 362 10.28 11.04 36.55
CA THR A 362 11.16 12.18 36.81
C THR A 362 10.37 13.49 36.68
N ASN A 363 9.60 13.60 35.60
CA ASN A 363 8.69 14.70 35.30
C ASN A 363 7.58 14.21 34.35
N ASN A 364 6.71 15.11 33.91
CA ASN A 364 5.59 14.77 33.03
C ASN A 364 6.01 14.28 31.64
N GLY A 365 7.24 14.52 31.20
CA GLY A 365 7.78 14.01 29.93
C GLY A 365 8.66 12.76 30.05
N LEU A 366 9.04 12.31 31.26
CA LEU A 366 10.05 11.26 31.43
C LEU A 366 9.80 10.32 32.63
N ALA A 367 9.73 9.03 32.33
CA ALA A 367 9.90 7.94 33.28
C ALA A 367 11.15 7.14 32.92
N SER A 368 12.08 6.97 33.86
CA SER A 368 13.41 6.41 33.57
C SER A 368 13.76 5.24 34.50
N SER A 369 14.58 4.33 33.99
CA SER A 369 15.25 3.31 34.79
C SER A 369 16.58 3.84 35.33
N ALA A 370 16.92 3.48 36.56
CA ALA A 370 18.25 3.73 37.13
C ALA A 370 19.29 2.68 36.71
N LYS A 371 18.85 1.54 36.16
CA LYS A 371 19.72 0.40 35.80
C LYS A 371 19.55 0.00 34.31
N PRO A 372 20.60 -0.61 33.71
CA PRO A 372 20.48 -1.32 32.45
C PRO A 372 19.37 -2.38 32.47
N PHE A 373 18.68 -2.57 31.35
CA PHE A 373 17.65 -3.59 31.18
C PHE A 373 18.02 -4.63 30.13
N TYR A 374 17.67 -5.89 30.39
CA TYR A 374 17.87 -7.02 29.48
C TYR A 374 16.53 -7.72 29.28
N GLY A 375 15.89 -7.48 28.14
CA GLY A 375 14.55 -7.98 27.88
C GLY A 375 13.77 -7.16 26.86
N PHE A 376 12.45 -7.31 26.88
CA PHE A 376 11.54 -6.63 25.97
C PHE A 376 10.72 -5.58 26.72
N ILE A 377 10.58 -4.40 26.14
CA ILE A 377 9.56 -3.42 26.49
C ILE A 377 8.52 -3.42 25.36
N GLN A 378 7.27 -3.63 25.71
CA GLN A 378 6.14 -3.60 24.79
C GLN A 378 5.16 -2.52 25.21
N ILE A 379 4.80 -1.62 24.29
CA ILE A 379 3.81 -0.57 24.52
C ILE A 379 2.62 -0.79 23.58
N ALA A 380 1.41 -0.67 24.12
CA ALA A 380 0.16 -0.71 23.36
C ALA A 380 -0.82 0.34 23.90
N LYS A 381 -1.58 0.98 23.01
CA LYS A 381 -2.74 1.79 23.40
C LYS A 381 -3.84 0.86 23.90
N ASP A 382 -4.50 1.22 24.99
CA ASP A 382 -5.68 0.50 25.46
C ASP A 382 -6.91 1.41 25.41
N PRO A 383 -7.89 1.14 24.53
CA PRO A 383 -9.13 1.90 24.47
C PRO A 383 -10.05 1.67 25.68
N LYS A 384 -9.70 0.76 26.61
CA LYS A 384 -10.49 0.38 27.78
C LYS A 384 -11.90 -0.13 27.46
N VAL A 385 -12.11 -0.68 26.26
CA VAL A 385 -13.39 -1.25 25.84
C VAL A 385 -13.35 -2.78 25.82
N GLY A 386 -14.42 -3.40 26.33
CA GLY A 386 -14.56 -4.84 26.37
C GLY A 386 -13.48 -5.51 27.23
N GLN A 387 -12.74 -6.46 26.64
CA GLN A 387 -11.71 -7.25 27.32
C GLN A 387 -10.30 -6.92 26.78
N SER A 388 -10.07 -5.68 26.35
CA SER A 388 -8.80 -5.22 25.76
C SER A 388 -7.60 -5.45 26.68
N GLU A 389 -7.72 -5.13 27.97
CA GLU A 389 -6.69 -5.42 28.98
C GLU A 389 -6.33 -6.91 29.05
N ALA A 390 -7.34 -7.79 29.05
CA ALA A 390 -7.12 -9.23 29.13
C ALA A 390 -6.40 -9.77 27.87
N VAL A 391 -6.68 -9.20 26.69
CA VAL A 391 -5.95 -9.49 25.46
C VAL A 391 -4.49 -9.06 25.57
N LEU A 392 -4.24 -7.84 26.06
CA LEU A 392 -2.88 -7.32 26.24
C LEU A 392 -2.10 -8.11 27.29
N ASP A 393 -2.70 -8.42 28.44
CA ASP A 393 -2.10 -9.25 29.49
C ASP A 393 -1.82 -10.66 28.98
N ASN A 394 -2.71 -11.25 28.17
CA ASN A 394 -2.46 -12.55 27.53
C ASN A 394 -1.33 -12.49 26.49
N GLY A 395 -1.20 -11.40 25.74
CA GLY A 395 -0.23 -11.23 24.67
C GLY A 395 1.15 -10.77 25.11
N CYS A 396 1.26 -10.16 26.30
CA CYS A 396 2.48 -9.49 26.71
C CYS A 396 3.72 -10.41 26.71
N GLY A 397 4.85 -9.84 26.31
CA GLY A 397 6.10 -10.55 26.07
C GLY A 397 6.17 -11.33 24.76
N ILE A 398 5.13 -11.40 23.92
CA ILE A 398 5.12 -12.16 22.65
C ILE A 398 5.06 -11.20 21.46
N TYR A 399 5.82 -11.49 20.40
CA TYR A 399 5.82 -10.71 19.16
C TYR A 399 6.14 -11.59 17.94
N ALA A 400 5.82 -11.10 16.74
CA ALA A 400 6.14 -11.79 15.49
C ALA A 400 7.58 -11.52 15.03
N THR A 401 8.23 -12.52 14.46
CA THR A 401 9.59 -12.43 13.86
C THR A 401 9.59 -12.67 12.35
N GLY A 402 8.41 -12.87 11.78
CA GLY A 402 8.21 -13.12 10.36
C GLY A 402 6.80 -13.61 10.10
N MET A 403 6.41 -13.61 8.82
CA MET A 403 5.15 -14.14 8.34
C MET A 403 5.39 -14.82 6.99
N THR A 404 4.87 -16.04 6.84
CA THR A 404 4.82 -16.73 5.55
C THR A 404 3.39 -16.78 5.05
N VAL A 405 3.24 -16.71 3.73
CA VAL A 405 1.97 -16.89 3.03
C VAL A 405 1.97 -18.27 2.40
N SER A 406 0.95 -19.06 2.68
CA SER A 406 0.69 -20.35 2.05
C SER A 406 -0.76 -20.39 1.56
N GLY A 407 -1.07 -21.29 0.63
CA GLY A 407 -2.43 -21.42 0.15
C GLY A 407 -2.58 -22.31 -1.06
N ASN A 408 -3.83 -22.61 -1.39
CA ASN A 408 -4.21 -23.43 -2.52
C ASN A 408 -5.49 -22.92 -3.17
N THR A 409 -5.81 -23.49 -4.33
CA THR A 409 -7.05 -23.20 -5.06
C THR A 409 -7.69 -24.50 -5.48
N VAL A 410 -8.99 -24.67 -5.20
CA VAL A 410 -9.79 -25.83 -5.59
C VAL A 410 -11.06 -25.33 -6.28
N GLY A 411 -11.17 -25.58 -7.58
CA GLY A 411 -12.27 -25.02 -8.38
C GLY A 411 -12.28 -23.49 -8.27
N LYS A 412 -13.44 -22.91 -7.93
CA LYS A 412 -13.61 -21.45 -7.72
C LYS A 412 -13.25 -20.99 -6.31
N GLN A 413 -12.82 -21.87 -5.40
CA GLN A 413 -12.43 -21.49 -4.05
C GLN A 413 -10.91 -21.36 -3.93
N GLY A 414 -10.45 -20.31 -3.28
CA GLY A 414 -9.08 -20.14 -2.82
C GLY A 414 -9.02 -20.11 -1.31
N THR A 415 -8.02 -20.76 -0.73
CA THR A 415 -7.73 -20.68 0.70
C THR A 415 -6.29 -20.26 0.87
N TYR A 416 -6.04 -19.28 1.72
CA TYR A 416 -4.70 -18.81 2.02
C TYR A 416 -4.54 -18.49 3.49
N SER A 417 -3.32 -18.63 3.98
CA SER A 417 -3.01 -18.45 5.39
C SER A 417 -1.82 -17.55 5.59
N PHE A 418 -1.92 -16.71 6.61
CA PHE A 418 -0.76 -16.04 7.20
C PHE A 418 -0.29 -16.88 8.37
N THR A 419 0.96 -17.34 8.31
CA THR A 419 1.59 -18.08 9.40
C THR A 419 2.74 -17.28 9.97
N TRP A 420 2.59 -16.83 11.21
CA TRP A 420 3.63 -16.08 11.90
C TRP A 420 4.59 -17.01 12.62
N THR A 421 5.88 -16.70 12.49
CA THR A 421 6.86 -17.10 13.49
C THR A 421 6.78 -16.13 14.66
N LYS A 422 6.79 -16.65 15.89
CA LYS A 422 6.72 -15.82 17.11
C LYS A 422 7.94 -16.06 18.00
N ALA A 423 8.29 -15.05 18.77
CA ALA A 423 9.32 -15.11 19.79
C ALA A 423 8.85 -14.43 21.09
N GLY A 424 9.68 -14.53 22.14
CA GLY A 424 9.43 -13.92 23.44
C GLY A 424 8.88 -14.91 24.48
N HIS A 425 7.92 -14.47 25.29
CA HIS A 425 7.40 -15.21 26.44
C HIS A 425 6.75 -16.55 26.03
N ALA A 426 6.95 -17.60 26.83
CA ALA A 426 6.49 -18.95 26.51
C ALA A 426 4.96 -19.11 26.60
N THR A 427 4.32 -18.44 27.55
CA THR A 427 2.86 -18.50 27.77
C THR A 427 2.14 -17.31 27.15
N GLY A 428 0.94 -17.55 26.62
CA GLY A 428 0.08 -16.56 25.95
C GLY A 428 -0.06 -16.77 24.44
N LYS A 429 -0.88 -15.95 23.79
CA LYS A 429 -1.06 -15.95 22.34
C LYS A 429 -0.30 -14.80 21.68
N LEU A 430 0.10 -15.00 20.42
CA LEU A 430 0.39 -13.86 19.54
C LEU A 430 -0.94 -13.20 19.19
N TRP A 431 -0.99 -11.88 19.29
CA TRP A 431 -2.13 -11.07 18.86
C TRP A 431 -1.69 -10.11 17.76
N VAL A 432 -2.44 -10.06 16.68
CA VAL A 432 -2.21 -9.19 15.53
C VAL A 432 -3.54 -8.53 15.15
N PHE A 433 -3.51 -7.27 14.76
CA PHE A 433 -4.65 -6.53 14.25
C PHE A 433 -4.93 -6.91 12.79
N ALA A 434 -6.16 -7.35 12.53
CA ALA A 434 -6.67 -7.68 11.21
C ALA A 434 -7.46 -6.48 10.63
N LEU A 435 -7.20 -6.14 9.37
CA LEU A 435 -7.98 -5.14 8.63
C LEU A 435 -9.37 -5.68 8.24
N PRO A 436 -10.34 -4.81 7.91
CA PRO A 436 -11.70 -5.22 7.54
C PRO A 436 -11.79 -6.31 6.47
N HIS A 437 -10.98 -6.21 5.41
CA HIS A 437 -11.01 -7.21 4.34
C HIS A 437 -10.56 -8.59 4.82
N HIS A 438 -9.59 -8.70 5.74
CA HIS A 438 -9.21 -9.97 6.38
C HIS A 438 -10.37 -10.54 7.19
N VAL A 439 -11.00 -9.71 8.03
CA VAL A 439 -12.11 -10.12 8.89
C VAL A 439 -13.26 -10.71 8.06
N SER A 440 -13.54 -10.09 6.92
CA SER A 440 -14.61 -10.54 6.02
C SER A 440 -14.31 -11.88 5.33
N SER A 441 -13.03 -12.26 5.16
CA SER A 441 -12.62 -13.49 4.49
C SER A 441 -12.21 -14.62 5.44
N PHE A 442 -12.10 -14.38 6.75
CA PHE A 442 -11.71 -15.43 7.69
C PHE A 442 -12.60 -16.67 7.66
N ASP A 443 -11.96 -17.82 7.78
CA ASP A 443 -12.63 -19.09 8.03
C ASP A 443 -13.26 -19.13 9.43
N ALA A 444 -14.04 -20.19 9.71
CA ALA A 444 -14.71 -20.33 10.99
C ALA A 444 -13.74 -20.49 12.17
N THR A 445 -12.54 -21.05 11.95
CA THR A 445 -11.52 -21.23 13.00
C THR A 445 -10.93 -19.89 13.40
N THR A 446 -10.50 -19.10 12.42
CA THR A 446 -9.87 -17.79 12.65
C THR A 446 -10.87 -16.80 13.26
N LYS A 447 -12.14 -16.84 12.83
CA LYS A 447 -13.21 -15.99 13.42
C LYS A 447 -13.39 -16.18 14.93
N LYS A 448 -13.19 -17.40 15.46
CA LYS A 448 -13.29 -17.68 16.90
C LYS A 448 -12.17 -17.03 17.72
N GLU A 449 -11.07 -16.66 17.06
CA GLU A 449 -9.92 -16.02 17.71
C GLU A 449 -10.01 -14.49 17.72
N MET A 450 -11.04 -13.90 17.09
CA MET A 450 -11.29 -12.46 17.13
C MET A 450 -11.70 -12.00 18.53
N ARG A 451 -11.31 -10.78 18.90
CA ARG A 451 -11.73 -10.11 20.14
C ARG A 451 -12.24 -8.71 19.81
N THR A 452 -13.05 -8.14 20.70
CA THR A 452 -13.63 -6.79 20.52
C THR A 452 -12.60 -5.67 20.63
N TYR A 453 -11.39 -5.98 21.09
CA TYR A 453 -10.28 -5.03 21.11
C TYR A 453 -9.94 -4.61 19.67
N SER A 454 -10.20 -3.33 19.37
CA SER A 454 -10.05 -2.75 18.05
C SER A 454 -9.49 -1.34 18.15
N LEU A 455 -8.85 -0.88 17.07
CA LEU A 455 -8.22 0.43 16.98
C LEU A 455 -8.40 1.01 15.58
N GLN A 456 -8.49 2.34 15.51
CA GLN A 456 -8.62 3.06 14.24
C GLN A 456 -7.31 2.95 13.46
N THR A 457 -7.40 2.56 12.19
CA THR A 457 -6.25 2.68 11.27
C THR A 457 -6.30 4.01 10.52
N PRO A 458 -5.16 4.51 10.02
CA PRO A 458 -5.15 5.76 9.28
C PRO A 458 -6.10 5.77 8.07
N THR A 459 -6.04 4.77 7.18
CA THR A 459 -6.82 4.75 5.92
C THR A 459 -7.60 3.46 5.62
N LYS A 460 -7.61 2.46 6.51
CA LYS A 460 -8.23 1.13 6.26
C LYS A 460 -9.36 0.79 7.24
N GLY A 461 -10.01 1.81 7.81
CA GLY A 461 -11.11 1.62 8.78
C GLY A 461 -10.60 1.11 10.14
N ILE A 462 -11.42 0.35 10.85
CA ILE A 462 -11.10 -0.17 12.19
C ILE A 462 -10.41 -1.54 12.07
N ALA A 463 -9.26 -1.71 12.69
CA ALA A 463 -8.59 -3.01 12.78
C ALA A 463 -9.00 -3.75 14.05
N THR A 464 -9.14 -5.07 13.96
CA THR A 464 -9.65 -5.94 15.05
C THR A 464 -8.57 -6.91 15.52
N ALA A 465 -8.35 -7.05 16.83
CA ALA A 465 -7.36 -7.97 17.38
C ALA A 465 -7.79 -9.43 17.18
N VAL A 466 -6.89 -10.26 16.64
CA VAL A 466 -7.12 -11.69 16.40
C VAL A 466 -5.93 -12.49 16.94
N GLY A 467 -6.23 -13.53 17.68
CA GLY A 467 -5.24 -14.37 18.35
C GLY A 467 -4.75 -15.53 17.48
N GLY A 468 -3.54 -16.00 17.78
CA GLY A 468 -2.97 -17.20 17.17
C GLY A 468 -1.80 -16.92 16.22
N THR A 469 -1.15 -17.99 15.78
CA THR A 469 -0.01 -17.93 14.85
C THR A 469 -0.39 -18.23 13.42
N THR A 470 -1.66 -18.58 13.16
CA THR A 470 -2.16 -18.85 11.83
C THR A 470 -3.54 -18.23 11.68
N TRP A 471 -3.69 -17.37 10.67
CA TRP A 471 -4.99 -16.96 10.17
C TRP A 471 -5.23 -17.63 8.84
N THR A 472 -6.46 -18.07 8.62
CA THR A 472 -6.89 -18.65 7.35
C THR A 472 -8.04 -17.83 6.79
N MET A 473 -7.88 -17.43 5.54
CA MET A 473 -8.82 -16.66 4.76
C MET A 473 -9.31 -17.50 3.59
N VAL A 474 -10.57 -17.29 3.20
CA VAL A 474 -11.26 -18.04 2.15
C VAL A 474 -11.85 -17.06 1.15
N GLU A 475 -11.46 -17.23 -0.11
CA GLU A 475 -12.05 -16.55 -1.27
C GLU A 475 -12.95 -17.53 -2.02
N SER A 476 -14.26 -17.28 -2.00
CA SER A 476 -15.26 -18.22 -2.53
C SER A 476 -15.47 -18.16 -4.04
N ALA A 477 -14.98 -17.11 -4.70
CA ALA A 477 -15.28 -16.79 -6.10
C ALA A 477 -14.03 -16.34 -6.87
N LEU A 478 -13.06 -17.23 -7.01
CA LEU A 478 -11.91 -17.03 -7.87
C LEU A 478 -12.34 -16.91 -9.35
N PRO A 479 -11.74 -15.99 -10.14
CA PRO A 479 -12.13 -15.74 -11.52
C PRO A 479 -11.51 -16.77 -12.47
N VAL A 480 -11.63 -18.06 -12.20
CA VAL A 480 -10.87 -19.15 -12.87
C VAL A 480 -11.18 -19.29 -14.36
N ASP A 481 -12.39 -18.92 -14.79
CA ASP A 481 -12.88 -18.98 -16.17
C ASP A 481 -12.64 -17.68 -16.98
N MET A 482 -12.05 -16.66 -16.36
CA MET A 482 -11.70 -15.40 -17.02
C MET A 482 -10.46 -15.55 -17.92
N GLY A 483 -10.61 -15.23 -19.21
CA GLY A 483 -9.52 -15.22 -20.21
C GLY A 483 -9.33 -13.84 -20.84
N PHE A 484 -8.94 -13.82 -22.12
CA PHE A 484 -8.80 -12.58 -22.91
C PHE A 484 -10.13 -12.01 -23.43
N ALA A 485 -11.18 -12.82 -23.56
CA ALA A 485 -12.48 -12.37 -24.05
C ALA A 485 -13.18 -11.46 -23.02
N PRO A 486 -14.06 -10.55 -23.45
CA PRO A 486 -14.97 -9.86 -22.54
C PRO A 486 -15.70 -10.88 -21.65
N TRP A 487 -15.68 -10.61 -20.35
CA TRP A 487 -16.06 -11.57 -19.31
C TRP A 487 -16.90 -10.87 -18.24
N ASP A 488 -17.82 -11.64 -17.67
CA ASP A 488 -18.65 -11.24 -16.55
C ASP A 488 -18.58 -12.31 -15.44
N PRO A 489 -18.43 -11.92 -14.16
CA PRO A 489 -18.31 -12.88 -13.07
C PRO A 489 -19.45 -13.89 -12.94
N ALA A 490 -20.67 -13.49 -13.32
CA ALA A 490 -21.86 -14.33 -13.25
C ALA A 490 -22.14 -15.06 -14.56
N LYS A 491 -21.83 -14.44 -15.70
CA LYS A 491 -22.22 -14.95 -17.04
C LYS A 491 -21.09 -15.58 -17.84
N GLY A 492 -19.84 -15.49 -17.36
CA GLY A 492 -18.66 -15.96 -18.07
C GLY A 492 -18.31 -15.13 -19.31
N SER A 493 -17.48 -15.69 -20.19
CA SER A 493 -17.09 -15.05 -21.45
C SER A 493 -18.17 -15.21 -22.52
N ARG A 494 -18.35 -14.20 -23.38
CA ARG A 494 -19.33 -14.27 -24.49
C ARG A 494 -18.75 -13.79 -25.82
N GLY A 495 -19.28 -14.34 -26.91
CA GLY A 495 -18.91 -13.97 -28.28
C GLY A 495 -19.71 -12.79 -28.84
N LEU A 496 -19.41 -12.44 -30.09
CA LEU A 496 -20.09 -11.39 -30.86
C LEU A 496 -21.20 -11.96 -31.75
N THR A 497 -22.31 -11.23 -31.90
CA THR A 497 -23.32 -11.52 -32.92
C THR A 497 -22.79 -11.26 -34.32
N ALA A 498 -23.44 -11.81 -35.35
CA ALA A 498 -23.06 -11.58 -36.75
C ALA A 498 -23.12 -10.08 -37.13
N ASN A 499 -24.10 -9.34 -36.59
CA ASN A 499 -24.25 -7.91 -36.85
C ASN A 499 -23.12 -7.10 -36.21
N ALA A 500 -22.79 -7.36 -34.94
CA ALA A 500 -21.66 -6.72 -34.28
C ALA A 500 -20.33 -6.99 -35.01
N LYS A 501 -20.11 -8.23 -35.47
CA LYS A 501 -18.92 -8.57 -36.28
C LYS A 501 -18.82 -7.72 -37.55
N LYS A 502 -19.92 -7.57 -38.30
CA LYS A 502 -19.97 -6.76 -39.53
C LYS A 502 -19.60 -5.31 -39.28
N ILE A 503 -20.04 -4.74 -38.16
CA ILE A 503 -19.80 -3.34 -37.79
C ILE A 503 -18.37 -3.12 -37.28
N ILE A 504 -17.86 -4.04 -36.45
CA ILE A 504 -16.52 -3.92 -35.84
C ILE A 504 -15.41 -4.16 -36.88
N ALA A 505 -15.60 -5.08 -37.82
CA ALA A 505 -14.57 -5.49 -38.78
C ALA A 505 -13.86 -4.34 -39.53
N PRO A 506 -14.55 -3.36 -40.16
CA PRO A 506 -13.86 -2.26 -40.83
C PRO A 506 -13.09 -1.35 -39.87
N ILE A 507 -13.57 -1.15 -38.64
CA ILE A 507 -12.89 -0.36 -37.60
C ILE A 507 -11.62 -1.08 -37.16
N ALA A 508 -11.72 -2.38 -36.87
CA ALA A 508 -10.60 -3.22 -36.49
C ALA A 508 -9.52 -3.27 -37.57
N LYS A 509 -9.92 -3.37 -38.84
CA LYS A 509 -9.00 -3.29 -39.98
C LYS A 509 -8.27 -1.95 -40.05
N SER A 510 -8.96 -0.83 -39.78
CA SER A 510 -8.32 0.48 -39.72
C SER A 510 -7.33 0.56 -38.54
N GLU A 511 -7.77 0.23 -37.33
CA GLU A 511 -6.93 0.38 -36.13
C GLU A 511 -5.72 -0.56 -36.12
N VAL A 512 -5.84 -1.81 -36.61
CA VAL A 512 -4.69 -2.73 -36.75
C VAL A 512 -3.69 -2.30 -37.83
N SER A 513 -4.08 -1.38 -38.72
CA SER A 513 -3.20 -0.85 -39.77
C SER A 513 -2.39 0.37 -39.33
N GLN A 514 -2.61 0.87 -38.11
CA GLN A 514 -1.83 1.97 -37.56
C GLN A 514 -0.36 1.57 -37.38
N ASP A 515 0.52 2.57 -37.32
CA ASP A 515 1.95 2.35 -37.09
C ASP A 515 2.23 1.94 -35.63
N MET A 516 2.22 0.62 -35.40
CA MET A 516 2.48 0.04 -34.08
C MET A 516 3.89 0.33 -33.58
N ASP A 517 4.88 0.37 -34.49
CA ASP A 517 6.28 0.56 -34.13
C ASP A 517 6.51 1.98 -33.62
N ALA A 518 6.01 2.98 -34.36
CA ALA A 518 6.10 4.38 -33.98
C ALA A 518 5.35 4.69 -32.67
N GLN A 519 4.13 4.16 -32.51
CA GLN A 519 3.34 4.41 -31.29
C GLN A 519 3.95 3.76 -30.03
N ALA A 520 4.66 2.64 -30.18
CA ALA A 520 5.38 2.01 -29.08
C ALA A 520 6.82 2.53 -28.91
N ASN A 521 7.30 3.42 -29.77
CA ASN A 521 8.66 3.97 -29.70
C ASN A 521 8.71 5.25 -28.88
N THR A 522 8.46 5.12 -27.58
CA THR A 522 8.54 6.24 -26.65
C THR A 522 9.77 6.11 -25.76
N ASP A 523 10.05 7.16 -25.00
CA ASP A 523 11.08 7.16 -23.96
C ASP A 523 10.56 6.63 -22.61
N SER A 524 9.36 6.04 -22.57
CA SER A 524 8.77 5.49 -21.35
C SER A 524 8.37 4.01 -21.51
N MET A 525 8.67 3.21 -20.48
CA MET A 525 8.17 1.84 -20.40
C MET A 525 6.64 1.80 -20.25
N TYR A 526 6.06 2.78 -19.57
CA TYR A 526 4.61 2.89 -19.34
C TYR A 526 3.85 3.07 -20.65
N PHE A 527 4.14 4.15 -21.38
CA PHE A 527 3.44 4.50 -22.61
C PHE A 527 3.67 3.49 -23.74
N SER A 528 4.90 3.00 -23.88
CA SER A 528 5.20 1.93 -24.82
C SER A 528 4.41 0.66 -24.51
N GLY A 529 4.31 0.30 -23.23
CA GLY A 529 3.53 -0.85 -22.77
C GLY A 529 2.05 -0.71 -23.13
N LYS A 530 1.44 0.44 -22.84
CA LYS A 530 0.04 0.73 -23.19
C LYS A 530 -0.24 0.55 -24.68
N ALA A 531 0.63 1.09 -25.54
CA ALA A 531 0.51 0.94 -26.98
C ALA A 531 0.58 -0.54 -27.41
N LEU A 532 1.56 -1.30 -26.91
CA LEU A 532 1.71 -2.72 -27.21
C LEU A 532 0.49 -3.55 -26.79
N ALA A 533 -0.01 -3.32 -25.57
CA ALA A 533 -1.18 -4.03 -25.04
C ALA A 533 -2.46 -3.70 -25.83
N LYS A 534 -2.64 -2.43 -26.25
CA LYS A 534 -3.73 -2.02 -27.15
C LYS A 534 -3.74 -2.83 -28.43
N PHE A 535 -2.61 -2.90 -29.13
CA PHE A 535 -2.56 -3.64 -30.39
C PHE A 535 -2.74 -5.14 -30.18
N GLY A 536 -2.25 -5.69 -29.07
CA GLY A 536 -2.55 -7.06 -28.66
C GLY A 536 -4.05 -7.34 -28.55
N SER A 537 -4.81 -6.43 -27.91
CA SER A 537 -6.27 -6.59 -27.78
C SER A 537 -7.02 -6.44 -29.11
N ILE A 538 -6.60 -5.52 -30.00
CA ILE A 538 -7.16 -5.40 -31.36
C ILE A 538 -6.95 -6.70 -32.14
N ILE A 539 -5.72 -7.23 -32.16
CA ILE A 539 -5.38 -8.47 -32.86
C ILE A 539 -6.18 -9.65 -32.28
N TYR A 540 -6.34 -9.71 -30.96
CA TYR A 540 -7.19 -10.70 -30.31
C TYR A 540 -8.64 -10.62 -30.80
N VAL A 541 -9.24 -9.43 -30.86
CA VAL A 541 -10.61 -9.26 -31.38
C VAL A 541 -10.71 -9.77 -32.82
N ILE A 542 -9.77 -9.39 -33.69
CA ILE A 542 -9.74 -9.82 -35.09
C ILE A 542 -9.63 -11.36 -35.18
N ASN A 543 -8.69 -11.94 -34.44
CA ASN A 543 -8.40 -13.37 -34.48
C ASN A 543 -9.52 -14.22 -33.87
N ASN A 544 -9.95 -13.90 -32.65
CA ASN A 544 -10.76 -14.77 -31.81
C ASN A 544 -12.25 -14.42 -31.84
N MET A 545 -12.61 -13.18 -32.14
CA MET A 545 -14.01 -12.72 -32.08
C MET A 545 -14.60 -12.47 -33.47
N LEU A 546 -13.84 -11.85 -34.38
CA LEU A 546 -14.25 -11.66 -35.78
C LEU A 546 -13.99 -12.91 -36.63
N GLY A 547 -12.87 -13.59 -36.40
CA GLY A 547 -12.46 -14.80 -37.11
C GLY A 547 -11.58 -14.56 -38.34
N ASP A 548 -11.09 -13.34 -38.56
CA ASP A 548 -10.18 -13.01 -39.67
C ASP A 548 -8.73 -13.35 -39.30
N LYS A 549 -8.40 -14.63 -39.41
CA LYS A 549 -7.07 -15.17 -39.07
C LYS A 549 -5.94 -14.56 -39.91
N ALA A 550 -6.21 -14.28 -41.18
CA ALA A 550 -5.21 -13.77 -42.11
C ALA A 550 -4.82 -12.31 -41.80
N LEU A 551 -5.81 -11.47 -41.48
CA LEU A 551 -5.54 -10.10 -41.03
C LEU A 551 -4.90 -10.07 -39.65
N ALA A 552 -5.36 -10.91 -38.72
CA ALA A 552 -4.77 -11.02 -37.40
C ALA A 552 -3.28 -11.40 -37.46
N GLN A 553 -2.92 -12.38 -38.31
CA GLN A 553 -1.52 -12.77 -38.49
C GLN A 553 -0.67 -11.64 -39.07
N ALA A 554 -1.20 -10.86 -40.02
CA ALA A 554 -0.50 -9.68 -40.55
C ALA A 554 -0.22 -8.66 -39.43
N GLY A 555 -1.23 -8.37 -38.60
CA GLY A 555 -1.09 -7.46 -37.45
C GLY A 555 -0.12 -8.00 -36.40
N LEU A 556 -0.16 -9.31 -36.13
CA LEU A 556 0.74 -9.98 -35.19
C LEU A 556 2.21 -9.80 -35.57
N LEU A 557 2.56 -9.91 -36.85
CA LEU A 557 3.93 -9.67 -37.32
C LEU A 557 4.40 -8.24 -37.04
N LYS A 558 3.51 -7.25 -37.20
CA LYS A 558 3.80 -5.84 -36.87
C LYS A 558 3.96 -5.62 -35.36
N LEU A 559 3.11 -6.24 -34.55
CA LEU A 559 3.23 -6.17 -33.10
C LEU A 559 4.52 -6.84 -32.61
N GLN A 560 4.88 -7.99 -33.17
CA GLN A 560 6.15 -8.67 -32.88
C GLN A 560 7.36 -7.80 -33.24
N GLN A 561 7.32 -7.10 -34.36
CA GLN A 561 8.35 -6.15 -34.77
C GLN A 561 8.49 -5.00 -33.75
N ALA A 562 7.37 -4.39 -33.34
CA ALA A 562 7.37 -3.33 -32.33
C ALA A 562 7.89 -3.83 -30.97
N PHE A 563 7.47 -5.04 -30.54
CA PHE A 563 7.92 -5.64 -29.29
C PHE A 563 9.41 -6.01 -29.32
N ALA A 564 9.96 -6.39 -30.49
CA ALA A 564 11.36 -6.81 -30.62
C ALA A 564 12.35 -5.75 -30.13
N ARG A 565 11.99 -4.45 -30.15
CA ARG A 565 12.77 -3.38 -29.51
C ARG A 565 13.02 -3.67 -28.03
N PHE A 566 11.97 -4.04 -27.29
CA PHE A 566 12.02 -4.35 -25.87
C PHE A 566 12.60 -5.75 -25.62
N GLY A 567 12.17 -6.75 -26.40
CA GLY A 567 12.70 -8.11 -26.34
C GLY A 567 14.19 -8.23 -26.68
N SER A 568 14.78 -7.20 -27.32
CA SER A 568 16.23 -7.05 -27.54
C SER A 568 16.88 -5.96 -26.68
N ASN A 569 16.12 -5.32 -25.79
CA ASN A 569 16.54 -4.26 -24.86
C ASN A 569 17.19 -3.04 -25.56
N LYS A 570 16.57 -2.57 -26.64
CA LYS A 570 17.05 -1.49 -27.52
C LYS A 570 16.16 -0.24 -27.55
N GLN A 571 15.20 -0.13 -26.64
CA GLN A 571 14.41 1.10 -26.45
C GLN A 571 15.29 2.26 -25.97
N SER A 572 14.81 3.51 -26.06
CA SER A 572 15.58 4.74 -25.76
C SER A 572 16.32 4.68 -24.41
N TYR A 573 15.64 4.13 -23.41
CA TYR A 573 16.22 3.79 -22.11
C TYR A 573 16.17 2.28 -21.91
N PRO A 574 17.22 1.53 -22.33
CA PRO A 574 17.33 0.10 -22.07
C PRO A 574 17.17 -0.19 -20.59
N LEU A 575 16.59 -1.33 -20.26
CA LEU A 575 16.52 -1.81 -18.89
C LEU A 575 17.91 -2.31 -18.45
N VAL A 576 18.23 -2.06 -17.19
CA VAL A 576 19.44 -2.56 -16.54
C VAL A 576 19.03 -3.42 -15.35
N TYR A 577 19.82 -4.44 -15.04
CA TYR A 577 19.68 -5.14 -13.77
C TYR A 577 20.64 -4.49 -12.78
N GLU A 578 20.09 -3.83 -11.77
CA GLU A 578 20.86 -3.21 -10.69
C GLU A 578 20.87 -4.15 -9.46
N SER A 579 22.01 -4.28 -8.80
CA SER A 579 22.19 -5.26 -7.72
C SER A 579 22.18 -4.68 -6.31
N VAL A 580 21.99 -3.37 -6.14
CA VAL A 580 21.95 -2.73 -4.81
C VAL A 580 20.63 -3.09 -4.10
N TRP A 581 19.50 -2.91 -4.80
CA TRP A 581 18.17 -3.29 -4.35
C TRP A 581 17.68 -4.60 -5.00
N GLY A 582 18.27 -4.97 -6.13
CA GLY A 582 18.05 -6.23 -6.83
C GLY A 582 16.79 -6.18 -7.66
N GLY A 583 16.89 -5.70 -8.90
CA GLY A 583 15.76 -5.64 -9.82
C GLY A 583 16.10 -5.12 -11.20
N VAL A 584 15.12 -5.11 -12.09
CA VAL A 584 15.26 -4.57 -13.44
C VAL A 584 14.60 -3.20 -13.49
N VAL A 585 15.39 -2.18 -13.86
CA VAL A 585 15.00 -0.78 -13.87
C VAL A 585 15.35 -0.10 -15.19
N SER A 586 14.59 0.92 -15.56
CA SER A 586 14.89 1.80 -16.69
C SER A 586 16.21 2.54 -16.47
N SER A 587 17.05 2.61 -17.51
CA SER A 587 18.29 3.39 -17.49
C SER A 587 18.07 4.91 -17.51
N ALA A 588 16.82 5.38 -17.57
CA ALA A 588 16.48 6.78 -17.78
C ALA A 588 17.19 7.71 -16.77
N SER A 589 17.02 7.49 -15.46
CA SER A 589 17.63 8.39 -14.46
C SER A 589 19.16 8.32 -14.44
N TYR A 590 19.76 7.18 -14.82
CA TYR A 590 21.22 7.08 -14.96
C TYR A 590 21.76 7.92 -16.13
N LYS A 591 20.94 8.15 -17.16
CA LYS A 591 21.29 8.94 -18.34
C LYS A 591 20.92 10.42 -18.19
N THR A 592 19.76 10.71 -17.64
CA THR A 592 19.22 12.08 -17.53
C THR A 592 19.65 12.78 -16.25
N GLY A 593 20.02 12.03 -15.21
CA GLY A 593 20.24 12.56 -13.86
C GLY A 593 18.96 12.99 -13.13
N GLN A 594 17.79 12.78 -13.71
CA GLN A 594 16.50 13.21 -13.16
C GLN A 594 15.76 12.02 -12.56
N ALA A 595 15.40 12.12 -11.28
CA ALA A 595 14.82 11.02 -10.53
C ALA A 595 13.40 10.61 -11.00
N GLY A 596 12.63 11.54 -11.58
CA GLY A 596 11.29 11.29 -12.13
C GLY A 596 11.25 10.83 -13.58
N SER A 597 12.40 10.65 -14.25
CA SER A 597 12.41 10.13 -15.62
C SER A 597 11.74 8.76 -15.67
N ASP A 598 10.91 8.54 -16.70
CA ASP A 598 10.06 7.35 -16.84
C ASP A 598 9.24 7.08 -15.56
N PHE A 599 8.60 8.13 -15.04
CA PHE A 599 7.75 8.11 -13.83
C PHE A 599 8.45 7.60 -12.56
N GLY A 600 9.78 7.75 -12.49
CA GLY A 600 10.56 7.24 -11.37
C GLY A 600 10.79 5.73 -11.43
N ASN A 601 10.68 5.11 -12.60
CA ASN A 601 10.94 3.68 -12.77
C ASN A 601 12.33 3.28 -12.25
N THR A 602 13.37 4.12 -12.44
CA THR A 602 14.69 3.83 -11.83
C THR A 602 14.62 3.69 -10.31
N TYR A 603 13.71 4.40 -9.66
CA TYR A 603 13.48 4.40 -8.20
C TYR A 603 12.45 3.36 -7.76
N TYR A 604 12.12 2.37 -8.60
CA TYR A 604 11.13 1.33 -8.33
C TYR A 604 9.68 1.81 -8.19
N ASN A 605 9.36 2.99 -8.70
CA ASN A 605 7.98 3.39 -8.86
C ASN A 605 7.32 2.56 -9.96
N ASP A 606 6.08 2.13 -9.71
CA ASP A 606 5.12 1.79 -10.76
C ASP A 606 5.50 0.59 -11.65
N HIS A 607 6.47 -0.23 -11.22
CA HIS A 607 6.93 -1.39 -11.98
C HIS A 607 5.78 -2.33 -12.38
N HIS A 608 4.87 -2.63 -11.46
CA HIS A 608 3.67 -3.42 -11.75
C HIS A 608 2.73 -2.78 -12.79
N PHE A 609 2.58 -1.45 -12.82
CA PHE A 609 1.83 -0.77 -13.88
C PHE A 609 2.55 -0.86 -15.22
N HIS A 610 3.82 -0.44 -15.25
CA HIS A 610 4.61 -0.34 -16.47
C HIS A 610 4.80 -1.73 -17.08
N TYR A 611 5.39 -2.64 -16.31
CA TYR A 611 5.75 -3.98 -16.77
C TYR A 611 4.52 -4.86 -16.94
N GLY A 612 3.43 -4.62 -16.21
CA GLY A 612 2.15 -5.29 -16.40
C GLY A 612 1.64 -5.20 -17.84
N TYR A 613 1.72 -4.02 -18.46
CA TYR A 613 1.32 -3.86 -19.87
C TYR A 613 2.21 -4.64 -20.85
N HIS A 614 3.53 -4.66 -20.63
CA HIS A 614 4.47 -5.43 -21.46
C HIS A 614 4.22 -6.94 -21.33
N VAL A 615 3.95 -7.41 -20.11
CA VAL A 615 3.60 -8.81 -19.82
C VAL A 615 2.26 -9.16 -20.48
N LEU A 616 1.26 -8.27 -20.45
CA LEU A 616 -0.03 -8.49 -21.11
C LEU A 616 0.11 -8.54 -22.64
N ALA A 617 0.89 -7.63 -23.24
CA ALA A 617 1.20 -7.65 -24.67
C ALA A 617 1.92 -8.95 -25.07
N ALA A 618 2.90 -9.38 -24.27
CA ALA A 618 3.60 -10.65 -24.49
C ALA A 618 2.67 -11.86 -24.37
N ALA A 619 1.68 -11.82 -23.47
CA ALA A 619 0.68 -12.87 -23.36
C ALA A 619 -0.22 -12.95 -24.62
N TYR A 620 -0.64 -11.80 -25.18
CA TYR A 620 -1.33 -11.80 -26.47
C TYR A 620 -0.49 -12.43 -27.58
N ILE A 621 0.76 -11.97 -27.76
CA ILE A 621 1.65 -12.50 -28.82
C ILE A 621 1.91 -13.99 -28.63
N GLY A 622 2.31 -14.39 -27.42
CA GLY A 622 2.66 -15.78 -27.11
C GLY A 622 1.48 -16.74 -27.20
N SER A 623 0.24 -16.26 -27.04
CA SER A 623 -0.96 -17.08 -27.26
C SER A 623 -1.18 -17.45 -28.73
N MET A 624 -0.58 -16.71 -29.67
CA MET A 624 -0.72 -16.90 -31.11
C MET A 624 0.56 -17.39 -31.78
N ASP A 625 1.73 -17.26 -31.14
CA ASP A 625 3.02 -17.68 -31.68
C ASP A 625 3.93 -18.33 -30.62
N SER A 626 3.98 -19.67 -30.64
CA SER A 626 4.80 -20.46 -29.73
C SER A 626 6.32 -20.36 -29.98
N LYS A 627 6.76 -20.02 -31.20
CA LYS A 627 8.19 -19.80 -31.49
C LYS A 627 8.66 -18.49 -30.90
N TRP A 628 7.87 -17.42 -31.11
CA TRP A 628 8.12 -16.13 -30.48
C TRP A 628 8.12 -16.25 -28.95
N LEU A 629 7.17 -17.01 -28.39
CA LEU A 629 7.06 -17.26 -26.96
C LEU A 629 8.35 -17.85 -26.40
N ALA A 630 8.87 -18.92 -27.01
CA ALA A 630 10.09 -19.57 -26.56
C ALA A 630 11.30 -18.62 -26.57
N ALA A 631 11.41 -17.76 -27.59
CA ALA A 631 12.51 -16.81 -27.71
C ALA A 631 12.46 -15.66 -26.70
N ASN A 632 11.25 -15.24 -26.26
CA ASN A 632 11.08 -14.05 -25.40
C ASN A 632 10.75 -14.40 -23.94
N LYS A 633 10.50 -15.67 -23.61
CA LYS A 633 10.05 -16.09 -22.27
C LYS A 633 10.98 -15.61 -21.15
N ALA A 634 12.30 -15.68 -21.34
CA ALA A 634 13.26 -15.29 -20.30
C ALA A 634 13.22 -13.77 -20.00
N TYR A 635 13.06 -12.93 -21.03
CA TYR A 635 12.89 -11.48 -20.88
C TYR A 635 11.60 -11.18 -20.10
N VAL A 636 10.47 -11.73 -20.54
CA VAL A 636 9.16 -11.48 -19.91
C VAL A 636 9.10 -12.02 -18.48
N ASN A 637 9.67 -13.21 -18.23
CA ASN A 637 9.77 -13.75 -16.87
C ASN A 637 10.62 -12.86 -15.94
N SER A 638 11.62 -12.14 -16.46
CA SER A 638 12.40 -11.21 -15.65
C SER A 638 11.56 -10.01 -15.19
N LEU A 639 10.71 -9.49 -16.08
CA LEU A 639 9.74 -8.43 -15.73
C LEU A 639 8.74 -8.92 -14.68
N VAL A 640 8.21 -10.13 -14.85
CA VAL A 640 7.27 -10.75 -13.90
C VAL A 640 7.93 -10.98 -12.52
N ARG A 641 9.15 -11.50 -12.49
CA ARG A 641 9.89 -11.74 -11.25
C ARG A 641 10.18 -10.45 -10.51
N ASP A 642 10.40 -9.35 -11.23
CA ASP A 642 10.72 -8.07 -10.60
C ASP A 642 9.61 -7.57 -9.68
N TYR A 643 8.34 -7.59 -10.11
CA TYR A 643 7.25 -7.07 -9.27
C TYR A 643 6.48 -8.15 -8.49
N ALA A 644 6.54 -9.42 -8.92
CA ALA A 644 5.67 -10.49 -8.41
C ALA A 644 6.39 -11.81 -8.05
N ASN A 645 7.71 -11.80 -7.79
CA ASN A 645 8.39 -13.01 -7.30
C ASN A 645 7.72 -13.56 -6.02
N PRO A 646 7.26 -14.83 -6.00
CA PRO A 646 6.57 -15.42 -4.87
C PRO A 646 7.49 -16.14 -3.88
N SER A 647 8.81 -16.23 -4.14
CA SER A 647 9.70 -17.13 -3.40
C SER A 647 11.10 -16.57 -3.17
N SER A 648 11.62 -16.76 -1.96
CA SER A 648 12.99 -16.38 -1.56
C SER A 648 14.07 -17.27 -2.20
N SER A 649 13.68 -18.31 -2.94
CA SER A 649 14.60 -19.13 -3.73
C SER A 649 15.16 -18.35 -4.92
N ASP A 650 14.42 -17.36 -5.44
CA ASP A 650 14.96 -16.41 -6.39
C ASP A 650 15.90 -15.43 -5.66
N LYS A 651 17.18 -15.45 -6.04
CA LYS A 651 18.22 -14.62 -5.41
C LYS A 651 18.44 -13.28 -6.12
N TYR A 652 17.72 -13.02 -7.20
CA TYR A 652 17.87 -11.81 -8.01
C TYR A 652 16.77 -10.77 -7.74
N PHE A 653 15.58 -11.22 -7.36
CA PHE A 653 14.42 -10.35 -7.16
C PHE A 653 13.79 -10.55 -5.77
N PRO A 654 13.38 -9.49 -5.06
CA PRO A 654 12.76 -9.61 -3.75
C PRO A 654 11.36 -10.21 -3.88
N MET A 655 10.91 -10.88 -2.83
CA MET A 655 9.54 -11.38 -2.80
C MET A 655 8.54 -10.23 -2.79
N TRP A 656 7.51 -10.34 -3.63
CA TRP A 656 6.34 -9.46 -3.64
C TRP A 656 6.71 -7.98 -3.66
N ARG A 657 7.60 -7.53 -4.54
CA ARG A 657 8.08 -6.13 -4.52
C ARG A 657 6.92 -5.14 -4.36
N SER A 658 5.92 -5.22 -5.23
CA SER A 658 4.76 -4.32 -5.23
C SER A 658 3.63 -4.81 -4.31
N PHE A 659 3.20 -6.07 -4.45
CA PHE A 659 2.03 -6.59 -3.73
C PHE A 659 2.26 -6.71 -2.22
N ASP A 660 1.33 -6.20 -1.42
CA ASP A 660 1.34 -6.35 0.03
C ASP A 660 0.16 -7.21 0.50
N TRP A 661 0.45 -8.43 0.94
CA TRP A 661 -0.57 -9.37 1.41
C TRP A 661 -1.37 -8.86 2.62
N TYR A 662 -0.79 -8.02 3.48
CA TYR A 662 -1.51 -7.46 4.64
C TYR A 662 -2.47 -6.34 4.23
N HIS A 663 -2.12 -5.52 3.23
CA HIS A 663 -3.04 -4.50 2.71
C HIS A 663 -4.02 -5.04 1.66
N GLY A 664 -3.71 -6.20 1.06
CA GLY A 664 -4.52 -6.84 0.04
C GLY A 664 -4.40 -6.20 -1.35
N HIS A 665 -3.48 -5.25 -1.54
CA HIS A 665 -3.20 -4.56 -2.81
C HIS A 665 -1.72 -4.19 -2.93
N SER A 666 -1.31 -3.65 -4.08
CA SER A 666 0.06 -3.21 -4.30
C SER A 666 0.32 -1.80 -3.81
N TRP A 667 1.58 -1.52 -3.46
CA TRP A 667 2.12 -0.17 -3.31
C TRP A 667 2.92 0.23 -4.55
N ALA A 668 2.68 1.46 -5.02
CA ALA A 668 3.20 1.96 -6.29
C ALA A 668 4.55 2.65 -6.11
N HIS A 669 4.67 3.53 -5.13
CA HIS A 669 5.91 4.27 -4.87
C HIS A 669 7.03 3.39 -4.26
N GLY A 670 8.21 3.50 -4.86
CA GLY A 670 9.43 2.79 -4.48
C GLY A 670 10.30 3.59 -3.49
N LEU A 671 11.53 3.89 -3.88
CA LEU A 671 12.60 4.41 -3.01
C LEU A 671 12.51 5.93 -2.78
N THR A 672 11.35 6.37 -2.26
CA THR A 672 11.05 7.76 -1.97
C THR A 672 10.53 7.92 -0.54
N PRO A 673 11.16 8.73 0.31
CA PRO A 673 10.68 8.98 1.66
C PRO A 673 9.48 9.94 1.65
N MET A 674 8.40 9.57 2.34
CA MET A 674 7.16 10.36 2.37
C MET A 674 6.52 10.37 3.77
N TRP A 675 6.04 11.54 4.19
CA TRP A 675 5.31 11.69 5.47
C TRP A 675 4.07 10.81 5.50
N ASP A 676 3.35 10.72 4.38
CA ASP A 676 2.12 9.93 4.29
C ASP A 676 2.36 8.42 4.06
N GLY A 677 3.62 7.98 3.99
CA GLY A 677 3.98 6.60 3.70
C GLY A 677 3.87 6.25 2.22
N LYS A 678 3.67 4.96 1.92
CA LYS A 678 3.45 4.47 0.55
C LYS A 678 2.09 4.88 0.01
N ASP A 679 2.00 5.03 -1.30
CA ASP A 679 0.75 5.26 -2.00
C ASP A 679 0.53 4.36 -3.22
N GLN A 680 -0.72 4.41 -3.65
CA GLN A 680 -1.27 3.77 -4.83
C GLN A 680 -2.48 4.61 -5.30
N GLU A 681 -2.47 4.98 -6.58
CA GLU A 681 -3.54 5.70 -7.29
C GLU A 681 -4.34 4.78 -8.20
N SER A 682 -3.72 4.30 -9.30
CA SER A 682 -4.34 3.53 -10.37
C SER A 682 -4.70 2.08 -9.95
N SER A 683 -5.79 1.95 -9.20
CA SER A 683 -6.31 0.66 -8.74
C SER A 683 -6.69 -0.29 -9.88
N SER A 684 -7.05 0.22 -11.07
CA SER A 684 -7.31 -0.60 -12.26
C SER A 684 -6.04 -1.11 -12.93
N GLU A 685 -4.94 -0.36 -12.91
CA GLU A 685 -3.65 -0.86 -13.39
C GLU A 685 -3.03 -1.87 -12.42
N ASP A 686 -3.28 -1.74 -11.11
CA ASP A 686 -2.93 -2.77 -10.14
C ASP A 686 -3.67 -4.09 -10.45
N MET A 687 -5.00 -4.04 -10.65
CA MET A 687 -5.78 -5.20 -11.09
C MET A 687 -5.30 -5.76 -12.44
N MET A 688 -4.92 -4.89 -13.38
CA MET A 688 -4.38 -5.29 -14.68
C MET A 688 -3.04 -6.03 -14.53
N SER A 689 -2.16 -5.59 -13.63
CA SER A 689 -0.85 -6.22 -13.43
C SER A 689 -0.99 -7.70 -13.05
N VAL A 690 -1.91 -8.02 -12.13
CA VAL A 690 -2.18 -9.41 -11.72
C VAL A 690 -2.97 -10.17 -12.78
N TYR A 691 -3.86 -9.51 -13.53
CA TYR A 691 -4.47 -10.11 -14.72
C TYR A 691 -3.42 -10.49 -15.78
N ALA A 692 -2.40 -9.65 -15.98
CA ALA A 692 -1.29 -9.93 -16.88
C ALA A 692 -0.48 -11.16 -16.41
N LEU A 693 -0.23 -11.31 -15.11
CA LEU A 693 0.36 -12.53 -14.53
C LEU A 693 -0.47 -13.77 -14.86
N LYS A 694 -1.80 -13.68 -14.72
CA LYS A 694 -2.70 -14.79 -15.06
C LYS A 694 -2.59 -15.15 -16.54
N MET A 695 -2.66 -14.16 -17.43
CA MET A 695 -2.63 -14.39 -18.87
C MET A 695 -1.28 -14.94 -19.32
N TRP A 696 -0.18 -14.39 -18.81
CA TRP A 696 1.16 -14.88 -19.07
C TRP A 696 1.35 -16.32 -18.56
N GLY A 697 1.01 -16.58 -17.29
CA GLY A 697 1.06 -17.92 -16.69
C GLY A 697 0.26 -18.95 -17.49
N THR A 698 -0.90 -18.55 -18.03
CA THR A 698 -1.71 -19.41 -18.92
C THR A 698 -0.95 -19.75 -20.20
N VAL A 699 -0.33 -18.74 -20.83
CA VAL A 699 0.40 -18.90 -22.10
C VAL A 699 1.67 -19.73 -21.94
N ILE A 700 2.42 -19.54 -20.84
CA ILE A 700 3.63 -20.32 -20.54
C ILE A 700 3.37 -21.64 -19.82
N LYS A 701 2.09 -21.95 -19.54
CA LYS A 701 1.62 -23.14 -18.83
C LYS A 701 2.13 -23.28 -17.40
N ASP A 702 2.31 -22.16 -16.70
CA ASP A 702 2.62 -22.11 -15.26
C ASP A 702 1.32 -22.10 -14.44
N THR A 703 0.88 -23.28 -14.02
CA THR A 703 -0.35 -23.46 -13.23
C THR A 703 -0.31 -22.75 -11.88
N ASN A 704 0.87 -22.66 -11.24
CA ASN A 704 1.00 -21.99 -9.96
C ASN A 704 0.89 -20.47 -10.13
N MET A 705 1.47 -19.90 -11.18
CA MET A 705 1.29 -18.48 -11.49
C MET A 705 -0.18 -18.15 -11.75
N VAL A 706 -0.91 -18.98 -12.50
CA VAL A 706 -2.34 -18.79 -12.73
C VAL A 706 -3.17 -18.91 -11.46
N ALA A 707 -2.91 -19.93 -10.63
CA ALA A 707 -3.61 -20.10 -9.36
C ALA A 707 -3.34 -18.95 -8.39
N ARG A 708 -2.08 -18.51 -8.27
CA ARG A 708 -1.70 -17.34 -7.46
C ARG A 708 -2.39 -16.08 -7.96
N ALA A 709 -2.39 -15.84 -9.27
CA ALA A 709 -3.02 -14.65 -9.84
C ALA A 709 -4.54 -14.65 -9.63
N ASN A 710 -5.22 -15.80 -9.78
CA ASN A 710 -6.65 -15.90 -9.46
C ASN A 710 -6.95 -15.57 -7.98
N LEU A 711 -6.15 -16.11 -7.05
CA LEU A 711 -6.26 -15.82 -5.63
C LEU A 711 -5.99 -14.33 -5.34
N GLN A 712 -4.90 -13.79 -5.87
CA GLN A 712 -4.52 -12.38 -5.71
C GLN A 712 -5.62 -11.46 -6.23
N LEU A 713 -6.18 -11.72 -7.41
CA LEU A 713 -7.30 -10.93 -7.94
C LEU A 713 -8.51 -10.94 -7.00
N ALA A 714 -8.82 -12.06 -6.34
CA ALA A 714 -9.96 -12.14 -5.42
C ALA A 714 -9.70 -11.33 -4.14
N VAL A 715 -8.52 -11.48 -3.54
CA VAL A 715 -8.09 -10.68 -2.38
C VAL A 715 -8.09 -9.19 -2.72
N MET A 716 -7.55 -8.82 -3.88
CA MET A 716 -7.53 -7.45 -4.37
C MET A 716 -8.92 -6.90 -4.59
N SER A 717 -9.80 -7.61 -5.31
CA SER A 717 -11.18 -7.14 -5.54
C SER A 717 -11.89 -6.79 -4.23
N ARG A 718 -11.73 -7.61 -3.19
CA ARG A 718 -12.25 -7.35 -1.85
C ARG A 718 -11.63 -6.10 -1.23
N ALA A 719 -10.30 -5.99 -1.23
CA ALA A 719 -9.59 -4.82 -0.70
C ALA A 719 -9.94 -3.52 -1.48
N MET A 720 -10.09 -3.60 -2.80
CA MET A 720 -10.51 -2.46 -3.63
C MET A 720 -11.92 -2.02 -3.30
N GLN A 721 -12.86 -2.93 -3.04
CA GLN A 721 -14.24 -2.58 -2.64
C GLN A 721 -14.31 -1.95 -1.24
N ASP A 722 -13.39 -2.31 -0.34
CA ASP A 722 -13.30 -1.70 0.99
C ASP A 722 -12.60 -0.33 0.95
N TYR A 723 -11.54 -0.18 0.14
CA TYR A 723 -10.59 0.93 0.25
C TYR A 723 -10.53 1.88 -0.95
N TYR A 724 -10.98 1.47 -2.14
CA TYR A 724 -10.90 2.27 -3.37
C TYR A 724 -12.25 2.52 -4.04
N TYR A 725 -13.24 1.65 -3.91
CA TYR A 725 -14.53 1.70 -4.64
C TYR A 725 -15.70 1.76 -3.66
N TYR A 726 -16.20 2.96 -3.40
CA TYR A 726 -17.19 3.21 -2.37
C TYR A 726 -18.61 3.14 -2.94
N THR A 727 -19.28 2.04 -2.62
CA THR A 727 -20.73 2.04 -2.65
C THR A 727 -21.27 2.88 -1.50
N THR A 728 -22.53 3.31 -1.59
CA THR A 728 -23.24 4.01 -0.51
C THR A 728 -23.31 3.20 0.80
N SER A 729 -23.11 1.88 0.74
CA SER A 729 -23.12 0.99 1.89
C SER A 729 -21.72 0.71 2.47
N ASN A 730 -20.65 1.32 1.94
CA ASN A 730 -19.33 1.17 2.51
C ASN A 730 -19.34 1.70 3.96
N THR A 731 -18.82 0.91 4.89
CA THR A 731 -18.74 1.26 6.32
C THR A 731 -17.29 1.37 6.81
N VAL A 732 -16.33 1.15 5.92
CA VAL A 732 -14.90 1.15 6.21
C VAL A 732 -14.34 2.57 6.17
N GLN A 733 -14.77 3.36 5.18
CA GLN A 733 -14.29 4.72 4.96
C GLN A 733 -15.14 5.79 5.67
N PRO A 734 -14.59 6.99 5.92
CA PRO A 734 -15.36 8.09 6.51
C PRO A 734 -16.63 8.40 5.70
N LYS A 735 -17.77 8.53 6.39
CA LYS A 735 -19.08 8.77 5.74
C LYS A 735 -19.10 10.01 4.84
N ASN A 736 -18.40 11.05 5.25
CA ASN A 736 -18.25 12.30 4.51
C ASN A 736 -17.26 12.21 3.32
N PHE A 737 -16.56 11.09 3.14
CA PHE A 737 -15.67 10.84 1.99
C PHE A 737 -16.29 9.90 0.95
N ILE A 738 -17.17 8.98 1.36
CA ILE A 738 -17.80 7.95 0.51
C ILE A 738 -18.51 8.52 -0.73
N GLY A 739 -19.03 9.75 -0.66
CA GLY A 739 -19.66 10.43 -1.79
C GLY A 739 -18.74 10.61 -3.00
N ASN A 740 -17.41 10.55 -2.82
CA ASN A 740 -16.41 10.62 -3.88
C ASN A 740 -16.40 9.41 -4.81
N LYS A 741 -16.99 8.28 -4.37
CA LYS A 741 -17.05 6.98 -5.05
C LYS A 741 -15.71 6.29 -5.24
N VAL A 742 -14.64 7.01 -5.53
CA VAL A 742 -13.28 6.47 -5.59
C VAL A 742 -12.36 7.13 -4.58
N ALA A 743 -11.25 6.46 -4.25
CA ALA A 743 -10.22 7.01 -3.38
C ALA A 743 -9.52 8.25 -3.98
N GLY A 744 -9.26 8.26 -5.28
CA GLY A 744 -8.16 9.03 -5.84
C GLY A 744 -6.83 8.38 -5.45
N ILE A 745 -5.92 9.13 -4.84
CA ILE A 745 -4.65 8.62 -4.35
C ILE A 745 -4.81 8.16 -2.90
N LEU A 746 -4.57 6.87 -2.66
CA LEU A 746 -4.54 6.29 -1.32
C LEU A 746 -3.09 6.18 -0.85
N PHE A 747 -2.79 6.82 0.27
CA PHE A 747 -1.55 6.66 1.02
C PHE A 747 -1.77 5.77 2.25
N GLU A 748 -0.68 5.36 2.90
CA GLU A 748 -0.74 4.73 4.22
C GLU A 748 -1.34 5.68 5.28
N ASN A 749 -1.22 6.99 5.13
CA ASN A 749 -1.68 7.98 6.13
C ASN A 749 -2.85 8.89 5.68
N LYS A 750 -3.12 8.95 4.38
CA LYS A 750 -4.05 9.91 3.76
C LYS A 750 -4.84 9.26 2.63
N VAL A 751 -6.05 9.75 2.36
CA VAL A 751 -6.72 9.49 1.07
C VAL A 751 -7.16 10.83 0.49
N HIS A 752 -6.82 11.05 -0.79
CA HIS A 752 -7.05 12.31 -1.49
C HIS A 752 -7.72 12.06 -2.83
N HIS A 753 -8.95 12.57 -2.99
CA HIS A 753 -9.76 12.45 -4.20
C HIS A 753 -9.27 13.38 -5.32
N THR A 754 -8.12 13.05 -5.86
CA THR A 754 -7.46 13.77 -6.96
C THR A 754 -6.51 12.81 -7.69
N THR A 755 -5.70 13.32 -8.63
CA THR A 755 -4.64 12.55 -9.29
C THR A 755 -3.29 13.27 -9.24
N TRP A 756 -2.20 12.55 -9.55
CA TRP A 756 -0.86 13.12 -9.66
C TRP A 756 -0.72 14.14 -10.81
N PHE A 757 -1.66 14.17 -11.75
CA PHE A 757 -1.53 14.91 -13.01
C PHE A 757 -2.72 15.83 -13.35
N SER A 758 -3.89 15.62 -12.76
CA SER A 758 -5.10 16.41 -13.02
C SER A 758 -6.18 16.22 -11.95
N ALA A 759 -6.71 17.32 -11.40
CA ALA A 759 -7.88 17.30 -10.52
C ALA A 759 -9.23 17.21 -11.28
N ALA A 760 -9.21 17.11 -12.62
CA ALA A 760 -10.44 17.01 -13.41
C ALA A 760 -11.17 15.69 -13.11
N ILE A 761 -12.49 15.75 -12.87
CA ILE A 761 -13.28 14.61 -12.39
C ILE A 761 -13.22 13.40 -13.33
N GLU A 762 -13.19 13.62 -14.65
CA GLU A 762 -13.04 12.54 -15.62
C GLU A 762 -11.69 11.82 -15.50
N ALA A 763 -10.64 12.51 -15.05
CA ALA A 763 -9.34 11.91 -14.75
C ALA A 763 -9.35 11.20 -13.39
N VAL A 764 -9.86 11.86 -12.33
CA VAL A 764 -9.92 11.28 -10.97
C VAL A 764 -10.73 9.99 -10.95
N GLN A 765 -11.87 9.94 -11.65
CA GLN A 765 -12.67 8.71 -11.74
C GLN A 765 -12.09 7.74 -12.77
N GLY A 766 -11.65 8.26 -13.92
CA GLY A 766 -11.18 7.46 -15.05
C GLY A 766 -9.88 6.70 -14.79
N ILE A 767 -8.99 7.21 -13.93
CA ILE A 767 -7.73 6.52 -13.59
C ILE A 767 -7.99 5.18 -12.88
N HIS A 768 -9.12 5.05 -12.18
CA HIS A 768 -9.56 3.80 -11.56
C HIS A 768 -10.34 2.86 -12.51
N MET A 769 -10.49 3.26 -13.78
CA MET A 769 -11.14 2.47 -14.83
C MET A 769 -10.15 1.93 -15.85
N ILE A 770 -9.10 2.68 -16.16
CA ILE A 770 -8.14 2.35 -17.21
C ILE A 770 -7.11 1.30 -16.76
N PRO A 771 -6.82 0.26 -17.55
CA PRO A 771 -7.47 -0.12 -18.81
C PRO A 771 -8.76 -0.92 -18.56
N ILE A 772 -9.75 -0.75 -19.45
CA ILE A 772 -10.94 -1.61 -19.45
C ILE A 772 -10.56 -2.97 -20.04
N LEU A 773 -10.61 -4.00 -19.23
CA LEU A 773 -10.21 -5.37 -19.54
C LEU A 773 -11.25 -6.35 -18.96
N PRO A 774 -11.16 -7.66 -19.25
CA PRO A 774 -12.05 -8.66 -18.64
C PRO A 774 -12.08 -8.58 -17.10
N VAL A 775 -10.93 -8.26 -16.48
CA VAL A 775 -10.80 -8.11 -15.03
C VAL A 775 -11.52 -6.88 -14.45
N SER A 776 -11.85 -5.86 -15.25
CA SER A 776 -12.47 -4.63 -14.74
C SER A 776 -13.81 -4.90 -14.04
N ASN A 777 -14.64 -5.79 -14.61
CA ASN A 777 -15.94 -6.20 -14.04
C ASN A 777 -15.79 -7.14 -12.82
N PHE A 778 -14.57 -7.58 -12.48
CA PHE A 778 -14.35 -8.39 -11.28
C PHE A 778 -14.26 -7.54 -10.01
N ALA A 779 -13.54 -6.43 -10.06
CA ALA A 779 -13.40 -5.53 -8.92
C ALA A 779 -14.51 -4.47 -8.89
N ARG A 780 -14.84 -3.89 -10.05
CA ARG A 780 -15.84 -2.82 -10.21
C ARG A 780 -17.22 -3.44 -10.43
N THR A 781 -17.90 -3.74 -9.32
CA THR A 781 -19.22 -4.38 -9.36
C THR A 781 -20.25 -3.52 -10.10
N ALA A 782 -21.29 -4.16 -10.66
CA ALA A 782 -22.39 -3.46 -11.33
C ALA A 782 -23.04 -2.38 -10.44
N THR A 783 -23.24 -2.67 -9.15
CA THR A 783 -23.76 -1.70 -8.19
C THR A 783 -22.86 -0.48 -8.07
N PHE A 784 -21.54 -0.70 -7.94
CA PHE A 784 -20.58 0.38 -7.83
C PHE A 784 -20.54 1.23 -9.11
N VAL A 785 -20.42 0.60 -10.29
CA VAL A 785 -20.37 1.30 -11.59
C VAL A 785 -21.63 2.14 -11.81
N GLN A 786 -22.81 1.62 -11.45
CA GLN A 786 -24.06 2.37 -11.57
C GLN A 786 -24.08 3.59 -10.63
N GLN A 787 -23.68 3.43 -9.36
CA GLN A 787 -23.67 4.55 -8.41
C GLN A 787 -22.64 5.63 -8.77
N GLU A 788 -21.48 5.24 -9.26
CA GLU A 788 -20.45 6.17 -9.76
C GLU A 788 -20.98 6.95 -10.98
N TRP A 789 -21.58 6.24 -11.94
CA TRP A 789 -22.23 6.87 -13.09
C TRP A 789 -23.30 7.88 -12.69
N ASP A 790 -24.19 7.51 -11.78
CA ASP A 790 -25.27 8.37 -11.32
C ASP A 790 -24.74 9.62 -10.60
N THR A 791 -23.59 9.51 -9.94
CA THR A 791 -22.94 10.61 -9.23
C THR A 791 -22.29 11.60 -10.19
N TYR A 792 -21.51 11.13 -11.16
CA TYR A 792 -20.62 12.00 -11.95
C TYR A 792 -20.98 12.15 -13.43
N PHE A 793 -21.62 11.16 -14.05
CA PHE A 793 -21.69 11.05 -15.51
C PHE A 793 -23.11 11.13 -16.08
N SER A 794 -24.12 10.78 -15.28
CA SER A 794 -25.52 10.81 -15.67
C SER A 794 -26.05 12.23 -15.96
N LYS A 795 -27.26 12.30 -16.55
CA LYS A 795 -27.99 13.55 -16.84
C LYS A 795 -27.21 14.53 -17.72
N GLY A 796 -26.52 14.01 -18.74
CA GLY A 796 -25.75 14.81 -19.71
C GLY A 796 -24.42 15.36 -19.17
N ARG A 797 -24.00 15.01 -17.95
CA ARG A 797 -22.69 15.47 -17.42
C ARG A 797 -21.52 14.89 -18.19
N VAL A 798 -21.62 13.62 -18.62
CA VAL A 798 -20.61 12.99 -19.48
C VAL A 798 -20.41 13.72 -20.82
N ASP A 799 -21.42 14.44 -21.31
CA ASP A 799 -21.34 15.16 -22.58
C ASP A 799 -20.46 16.41 -22.51
N LYS A 800 -20.19 16.91 -21.30
CA LYS A 800 -19.29 18.05 -21.06
C LYS A 800 -17.82 17.71 -21.30
N PHE A 801 -17.47 16.43 -21.27
CA PHE A 801 -16.11 15.99 -21.54
C PHE A 801 -15.90 15.83 -23.05
N ASN A 802 -14.80 16.41 -23.54
CA ASN A 802 -14.38 16.30 -24.94
C ASN A 802 -12.91 15.90 -25.04
N ASN A 803 -12.54 14.85 -24.32
CA ASN A 803 -11.20 14.28 -24.27
C ASN A 803 -11.27 12.74 -24.19
N LEU A 804 -10.11 12.10 -24.15
CA LEU A 804 -9.94 10.64 -24.12
C LEU A 804 -10.64 9.92 -22.96
N TRP A 805 -10.88 10.60 -21.84
CA TRP A 805 -11.55 9.98 -20.68
C TRP A 805 -13.00 9.62 -21.00
N LYS A 806 -13.63 10.31 -21.96
CA LYS A 806 -15.00 10.01 -22.39
C LYS A 806 -15.15 8.56 -22.87
N GLY A 807 -14.21 8.06 -23.66
CA GLY A 807 -14.21 6.67 -24.11
C GLY A 807 -14.03 5.69 -22.97
N ILE A 808 -13.11 5.97 -22.03
CA ILE A 808 -12.89 5.13 -20.85
C ILE A 808 -14.17 5.03 -20.00
N ILE A 809 -14.84 6.17 -19.76
CA ILE A 809 -16.07 6.26 -18.98
C ILE A 809 -17.19 5.43 -19.62
N TYR A 810 -17.42 5.56 -20.94
CA TYR A 810 -18.40 4.73 -21.65
C TYR A 810 -17.99 3.25 -21.71
N GLY A 811 -16.70 2.95 -21.82
CA GLY A 811 -16.15 1.59 -21.76
C GLY A 811 -16.45 0.91 -20.43
N ASN A 812 -16.25 1.60 -19.31
CA ASN A 812 -16.65 1.15 -17.97
C ASN A 812 -18.17 1.01 -17.86
N TYR A 813 -18.93 1.97 -18.40
CA TYR A 813 -20.40 1.93 -18.34
C TYR A 813 -20.99 0.73 -19.11
N ALA A 814 -20.26 0.15 -20.06
CA ALA A 814 -20.66 -1.07 -20.75
C ALA A 814 -20.90 -2.26 -19.81
N THR A 815 -20.31 -2.25 -18.60
CA THR A 815 -20.57 -3.25 -17.56
C THR A 815 -22.04 -3.29 -17.13
N VAL A 816 -22.71 -2.13 -17.07
CA VAL A 816 -24.10 -2.02 -16.60
C VAL A 816 -25.09 -1.67 -17.72
N GLN A 817 -24.65 -0.87 -18.70
CA GLN A 817 -25.46 -0.43 -19.84
C GLN A 817 -24.71 -0.64 -21.16
N PRO A 818 -24.46 -1.91 -21.56
CA PRO A 818 -23.70 -2.25 -22.76
C PRO A 818 -24.32 -1.69 -24.05
N LYS A 819 -25.65 -1.59 -24.13
CA LYS A 819 -26.35 -1.00 -25.29
C LYS A 819 -26.04 0.49 -25.45
N THR A 820 -25.99 1.23 -24.35
CA THR A 820 -25.68 2.67 -24.37
C THR A 820 -24.23 2.89 -24.79
N ALA A 821 -23.29 2.13 -24.22
CA ALA A 821 -21.89 2.17 -24.62
C ALA A 821 -21.72 1.79 -26.10
N TRP A 822 -22.39 0.73 -26.56
CA TRP A 822 -22.40 0.35 -27.98
C TRP A 822 -22.88 1.48 -28.89
N THR A 823 -23.99 2.14 -28.56
CA THR A 823 -24.50 3.27 -29.33
C THR A 823 -23.49 4.43 -29.39
N PHE A 824 -22.86 4.76 -28.26
CA PHE A 824 -21.82 5.79 -28.21
C PHE A 824 -20.63 5.45 -29.13
N PHE A 825 -20.11 4.24 -29.05
CA PHE A 825 -18.98 3.81 -29.89
C PHE A 825 -19.38 3.52 -31.33
N ASN A 826 -20.65 3.32 -31.67
CA ASN A 826 -21.10 3.01 -33.03
C ASN A 826 -21.66 4.24 -33.79
N GLN A 827 -21.66 5.43 -33.17
CA GLN A 827 -22.19 6.62 -33.82
C GLN A 827 -21.38 7.01 -35.06
N SER A 828 -22.05 7.66 -36.03
CA SER A 828 -21.46 8.08 -37.29
C SER A 828 -20.46 9.23 -37.14
N LYS A 829 -20.69 10.13 -36.18
CA LYS A 829 -19.82 11.27 -35.86
C LYS A 829 -18.92 10.97 -34.65
N PHE A 830 -18.30 9.78 -34.63
CA PHE A 830 -17.38 9.41 -33.56
C PHE A 830 -16.07 10.19 -33.68
N ASP A 831 -15.64 10.87 -32.62
CA ASP A 831 -14.36 11.57 -32.57
C ASP A 831 -13.26 10.64 -32.02
N PRO A 832 -12.20 10.33 -32.80
CA PRO A 832 -11.05 9.55 -32.34
C PRO A 832 -10.36 10.12 -31.08
N ASN A 833 -10.47 11.43 -30.81
CA ASN A 833 -9.90 12.06 -29.62
C ASN A 833 -10.57 11.59 -28.30
N TRP A 834 -11.71 10.89 -28.38
CA TRP A 834 -12.35 10.27 -27.22
C TRP A 834 -11.74 8.93 -26.83
N ILE A 835 -10.73 8.43 -27.53
CA ILE A 835 -10.03 7.17 -27.22
C ILE A 835 -8.62 7.48 -26.69
N ASP A 836 -8.30 6.96 -25.51
CA ASP A 836 -6.95 6.99 -24.95
C ASP A 836 -5.95 6.26 -25.86
N GLY A 837 -4.70 6.74 -25.94
CA GLY A 837 -3.66 6.12 -26.78
C GLY A 837 -3.38 4.64 -26.47
N GLY A 838 -3.68 4.18 -25.25
CA GLY A 838 -3.62 2.79 -24.80
C GLY A 838 -4.93 1.99 -24.95
N ALA A 839 -5.98 2.58 -25.49
CA ALA A 839 -7.28 1.96 -25.74
C ALA A 839 -7.62 1.91 -27.23
N SER A 840 -8.62 1.11 -27.61
CA SER A 840 -9.10 1.03 -28.99
C SER A 840 -10.61 1.03 -29.06
N ARG A 841 -11.17 1.65 -30.12
CA ARG A 841 -12.60 1.60 -30.39
C ARG A 841 -13.02 0.16 -30.67
N THR A 842 -12.17 -0.61 -31.36
CA THR A 842 -12.38 -2.04 -31.62
C THR A 842 -12.63 -2.83 -30.34
N TRP A 843 -11.76 -2.66 -29.34
CA TRP A 843 -11.92 -3.37 -28.07
C TRP A 843 -13.16 -2.93 -27.31
N TYR A 844 -13.41 -1.62 -27.19
CA TYR A 844 -14.59 -1.12 -26.47
C TYR A 844 -15.92 -1.53 -27.12
N MET A 845 -15.99 -1.55 -28.46
CA MET A 845 -17.15 -2.08 -29.18
C MET A 845 -17.31 -3.58 -28.98
N ALA A 846 -16.22 -4.36 -29.04
CA ALA A 846 -16.27 -5.79 -28.79
C ALA A 846 -16.70 -6.12 -27.35
N TYR A 847 -16.21 -5.35 -26.37
CA TYR A 847 -16.56 -5.47 -24.96
C TYR A 847 -18.05 -5.18 -24.74
N ALA A 848 -18.54 -4.03 -25.23
CA ALA A 848 -19.96 -3.66 -25.12
C ALA A 848 -20.88 -4.65 -25.83
N ALA A 849 -20.55 -5.08 -27.06
CA ALA A 849 -21.36 -6.05 -27.81
C ALA A 849 -21.41 -7.42 -27.13
N ALA A 850 -20.27 -7.92 -26.63
CA ALA A 850 -20.21 -9.21 -25.96
C ALA A 850 -21.00 -9.20 -24.65
N LEU A 851 -20.86 -8.16 -23.81
CA LEU A 851 -21.62 -8.06 -22.56
C LEU A 851 -23.12 -7.82 -22.81
N GLY A 852 -23.45 -7.05 -23.85
CA GLY A 852 -24.83 -6.73 -24.21
C GLY A 852 -25.56 -7.76 -25.06
N GLN A 853 -24.83 -8.75 -25.63
CA GLN A 853 -25.35 -9.68 -26.63
C GLN A 853 -26.04 -8.95 -27.80
N ILE A 854 -25.37 -7.92 -28.32
CA ILE A 854 -25.86 -7.00 -29.38
C ILE A 854 -25.41 -7.47 -30.76
#